data_AF-A0A6L7NFN3-F1
#
_entry.id   AF-A0A6L7NFN3-F1
#
_cell.length_a   1.000
_cell.length_b   1.000
_cell.length_c   1.000
_cell.angle_alpha   90.00
_cell.angle_beta   90.00
_cell.angle_gamma   90.00
#
_symmetry.space_group_name_H-M   'P 1'
#
loop_
_entity.id
_entity.type
_entity.pdbx_description
1 polymer ?
#
loop_
_entity_poly.entity_id
_entity_poly.type
_entity_poly.pdbx_seq_one_letter_code
_entity_poly.pdbx_strand_id
1 'polypeptide(L)'
;MNGGGTERKPRTGGATEGNGRRPDVLLIMFDDIGFSDLACYGSEIATPNLDALAAGGHRYNNFHATTLCSPSRACLLSGRNHHAVGMRMLTGTRYDYPSGQERVTRRAALVSEVLRESGWNTFAAGKWHLLPADSQGPAGPYGDWPLARGFNGFYGFLGGAADHYYPELVRDNHHIEPPARPEDGYHLTDDLIDRSSRFVSDHIAHRPWDPLFLYLPLGAAHAPHHAPPEYMERVRGRFDSGWDRIREDRYERQLEAGIIPPGTELPPSNPDVRPWASLTAEERLVSARLQEAYAAFIEHTDTALGRLFDHLKRVGRWDNTLIFVCSDNGAAMDGRDIGAFGRIYFFNDIEPGAADIIDRIDEIGGPTADSQYARGWAQASNTPLKWYKRYTHGGGIRVPLIVKWGDRMASPGAVLDQFHHMIDIAPTIYEVAGVEPPTEYLGRSQLPIHGKSMAYTFGDPTVPSRKGPQYFEMTGHRGIWADGWKAVTRHTPGDPYATEEWELYHLEEDFSESNDLAASEPERLAELDRLFWHEAEANDVLPLDDRYMELFWSYSMDERSPLYRRRVDYYPPLSHVERAATPPIEHCSYKIEAVASGEMEGVIVAYGHPTSGFVLYMKDGRLHYEYNAAGPVIAHSISVPDGDPLTLGFDFDLVGERAGRGRLTAGDHQGEWFDFDRVLIWISLAGMDVGRDEYGPISTRYEAPFPFQGELRRVTFHLGSEINAPRRRDDY
;
A
#
# COMPACT_ATOMS: atom_id res chain seq x y z
N MET A 1 58.70 23.07 3.66
CA MET A 1 57.56 22.52 4.43
C MET A 1 56.35 23.37 4.08
N ASN A 2 55.56 22.91 3.13
CA ASN A 2 54.40 23.62 2.59
C ASN A 2 53.19 23.38 3.50
N GLY A 3 52.77 24.41 4.23
CA GLY A 3 51.45 24.47 4.86
C GLY A 3 50.45 25.03 3.85
N GLY A 4 49.60 24.18 3.30
CA GLY A 4 48.46 24.58 2.48
C GLY A 4 47.24 24.80 3.38
N GLY A 5 46.99 26.06 3.74
CA GLY A 5 45.72 26.47 4.35
C GLY A 5 44.62 26.45 3.28
N THR A 6 43.59 25.63 3.50
CA THR A 6 42.35 25.72 2.73
C THR A 6 41.48 26.82 3.34
N GLU A 7 41.48 27.99 2.69
CA GLU A 7 40.51 29.05 2.94
C GLU A 7 39.09 28.51 2.75
N ARG A 8 38.31 28.46 3.83
CA ARG A 8 36.85 28.38 3.74
C ARG A 8 36.36 29.69 3.11
N LYS A 9 35.99 29.64 1.83
CA LYS A 9 35.21 30.73 1.21
C LYS A 9 33.90 30.92 1.99
N PRO A 10 33.50 32.17 2.32
CA PRO A 10 32.19 32.43 2.91
C PRO A 10 31.10 32.04 1.90
N ARG A 11 30.08 31.29 2.35
CA ARG A 11 28.81 31.15 1.61
C ARG A 11 28.07 32.48 1.68
N THR A 12 28.46 33.43 0.83
CA THR A 12 27.68 34.63 0.53
C THR A 12 27.12 34.48 -0.88
N GLY A 13 26.10 33.65 -1.03
CA GLY A 13 25.17 33.76 -2.14
C GLY A 13 24.08 34.74 -1.73
N GLY A 14 24.32 36.03 -1.99
CA GLY A 14 23.25 37.02 -1.93
C GLY A 14 22.16 36.61 -2.90
N ALA A 15 20.92 36.54 -2.41
CA ALA A 15 19.75 36.46 -3.25
C ALA A 15 19.76 37.70 -4.16
N THR A 16 20.14 37.51 -5.41
CA THR A 16 19.82 38.47 -6.47
C THR A 16 18.35 38.29 -6.79
N GLU A 17 17.57 39.36 -6.67
CA GLU A 17 16.14 39.49 -6.98
C GLU A 17 15.82 39.31 -8.49
N GLY A 18 16.46 38.35 -9.17
CA GLY A 18 16.35 38.18 -10.62
C GLY A 18 16.50 36.76 -11.15
N ASN A 19 16.61 35.74 -10.29
CA ASN A 19 16.50 34.34 -10.71
C ASN A 19 15.56 33.63 -9.74
N GLY A 20 14.39 33.21 -10.22
CA GLY A 20 13.27 32.79 -9.38
C GLY A 20 13.64 31.72 -8.34
N ARG A 21 13.02 31.78 -7.17
CA ARG A 21 13.11 30.76 -6.11
C ARG A 21 12.96 29.37 -6.73
N ARG A 22 13.86 28.43 -6.39
CA ARG A 22 13.72 27.02 -6.79
C ARG A 22 12.36 26.48 -6.33
N PRO A 23 11.69 25.63 -7.13
CA PRO A 23 10.33 25.22 -6.82
C PRO A 23 10.28 24.33 -5.58
N ASP A 24 9.21 24.50 -4.81
CA ASP A 24 8.78 23.48 -3.88
C ASP A 24 8.20 22.30 -4.69
N VAL A 25 8.22 21.09 -4.14
CA VAL A 25 7.70 19.89 -4.79
C VAL A 25 6.72 19.22 -3.84
N LEU A 26 5.50 19.00 -4.29
CA LEU A 26 4.48 18.21 -3.62
C LEU A 26 4.18 16.99 -4.47
N LEU A 27 4.44 15.81 -3.93
CA LEU A 27 4.17 14.56 -4.61
C LEU A 27 3.09 13.80 -3.84
N ILE A 28 1.89 13.72 -4.41
CA ILE A 28 0.75 13.02 -3.84
C ILE A 28 0.58 11.71 -4.58
N MET A 29 0.43 10.63 -3.82
CA MET A 29 0.24 9.30 -4.36
C MET A 29 -0.94 8.63 -3.65
N PHE A 30 -1.96 8.25 -4.41
CA PHE A 30 -3.02 7.35 -3.97
C PHE A 30 -2.53 5.91 -3.99
N ASP A 31 -3.24 5.06 -3.26
CA ASP A 31 -2.94 3.63 -3.11
C ASP A 31 -4.13 2.87 -3.71
N ASP A 32 -3.90 2.16 -4.82
CA ASP A 32 -4.91 1.34 -5.52
C ASP A 32 -6.09 2.05 -6.23
N ILE A 33 -6.02 3.35 -6.54
CA ILE A 33 -7.03 3.93 -7.46
C ILE A 33 -6.79 3.47 -8.90
N GLY A 34 -7.86 3.09 -9.60
CA GLY A 34 -7.82 2.76 -11.02
C GLY A 34 -7.75 3.99 -11.92
N PHE A 35 -7.44 3.75 -13.21
CA PHE A 35 -7.33 4.80 -14.24
C PHE A 35 -8.54 5.73 -14.31
N SER A 36 -9.75 5.21 -14.04
CA SER A 36 -11.02 5.90 -14.25
C SER A 36 -11.75 6.31 -12.97
N ASP A 37 -11.09 6.30 -11.81
CA ASP A 37 -11.76 6.58 -10.53
C ASP A 37 -11.88 8.06 -10.17
N LEU A 38 -11.10 8.94 -10.82
CA LEU A 38 -11.19 10.39 -10.65
C LEU A 38 -12.19 11.00 -11.63
N ALA A 39 -12.96 12.02 -11.22
CA ALA A 39 -13.95 12.66 -12.10
C ALA A 39 -13.30 13.25 -13.35
N CYS A 40 -12.15 13.92 -13.21
CA CYS A 40 -11.35 14.39 -14.34
C CYS A 40 -10.75 13.29 -15.25
N TYR A 41 -10.98 12.01 -14.94
CA TYR A 41 -10.68 10.82 -15.75
C TYR A 41 -11.94 10.02 -16.14
N GLY A 42 -13.13 10.59 -15.98
CA GLY A 42 -14.42 10.02 -16.42
C GLY A 42 -15.26 9.34 -15.34
N SER A 43 -14.86 9.43 -14.07
CA SER A 43 -15.62 8.87 -12.94
C SER A 43 -16.87 9.67 -12.58
N GLU A 44 -17.85 9.00 -12.00
CA GLU A 44 -18.97 9.59 -11.25
C GLU A 44 -18.63 9.95 -9.80
N ILE A 45 -17.46 9.51 -9.30
CA ILE A 45 -16.99 9.84 -7.94
C ILE A 45 -16.56 11.31 -7.91
N ALA A 46 -17.11 12.11 -6.98
CA ALA A 46 -16.87 13.54 -6.95
C ALA A 46 -15.48 13.89 -6.39
N THR A 47 -14.59 14.38 -7.26
CA THR A 47 -13.23 14.82 -6.89
C THR A 47 -12.96 16.29 -7.29
N PRO A 48 -13.78 17.26 -6.83
CA PRO A 48 -13.73 18.64 -7.33
C PRO A 48 -12.39 19.35 -7.11
N ASN A 49 -11.62 19.00 -6.07
CA ASN A 49 -10.32 19.62 -5.81
C ASN A 49 -9.26 19.12 -6.80
N LEU A 50 -9.25 17.81 -7.09
CA LEU A 50 -8.42 17.23 -8.13
C LEU A 50 -8.84 17.68 -9.54
N ASP A 51 -10.13 17.87 -9.78
CA ASP A 51 -10.63 18.41 -11.04
C ASP A 51 -10.14 19.84 -11.27
N ALA A 52 -10.16 20.68 -10.22
CA ALA A 52 -9.61 22.03 -10.28
C ALA A 52 -8.08 22.02 -10.46
N LEU A 53 -7.37 21.06 -9.86
CA LEU A 53 -5.93 20.87 -10.06
C LEU A 53 -5.64 20.50 -11.52
N ALA A 54 -6.38 19.54 -12.08
CA ALA A 54 -6.26 19.08 -13.45
C ALA A 54 -6.59 20.18 -14.47
N ALA A 55 -7.65 20.96 -14.25
CA ALA A 55 -8.02 22.10 -15.08
C ALA A 55 -6.92 23.17 -15.14
N GLY A 56 -6.14 23.30 -14.06
CA GLY A 56 -4.99 24.20 -13.98
C GLY A 56 -3.65 23.55 -14.32
N GLY A 57 -3.62 22.29 -14.77
CA GLY A 57 -2.42 21.49 -14.99
C GLY A 57 -2.48 20.68 -16.28
N HIS A 58 -1.68 19.62 -16.37
CA HIS A 58 -1.75 18.61 -17.42
C HIS A 58 -2.22 17.28 -16.82
N ARG A 59 -3.06 16.56 -17.55
CA ARG A 59 -3.39 15.15 -17.29
C ARG A 59 -2.62 14.28 -18.26
N TYR A 60 -2.05 13.18 -17.80
CA TYR A 60 -1.44 12.18 -18.68
C TYR A 60 -2.35 10.96 -18.72
N ASN A 61 -2.70 10.51 -19.93
CA ASN A 61 -3.49 9.30 -20.14
C ASN A 61 -2.62 8.07 -20.48
N ASN A 62 -1.31 8.26 -20.65
CA ASN A 62 -0.34 7.22 -21.01
C ASN A 62 0.84 7.15 -20.01
N PHE A 63 0.55 7.38 -18.73
CA PHE A 63 1.51 7.26 -17.62
C PHE A 63 1.37 5.91 -16.94
N HIS A 64 2.51 5.27 -16.65
CA HIS A 64 2.54 3.90 -16.13
C HIS A 64 3.27 3.80 -14.80
N ALA A 65 2.70 3.04 -13.89
CA ALA A 65 3.33 2.52 -12.69
C ALA A 65 3.93 1.12 -12.96
N THR A 66 4.46 0.50 -11.90
CA THR A 66 4.55 -0.96 -11.89
C THR A 66 3.16 -1.54 -11.54
N THR A 67 3.06 -2.85 -11.32
CA THR A 67 1.79 -3.50 -10.97
C THR A 67 1.52 -3.56 -9.46
N LEU A 68 2.46 -3.09 -8.63
CA LEU A 68 2.40 -3.18 -7.16
C LEU A 68 3.02 -1.96 -6.45
N CYS A 69 2.55 -1.71 -5.22
CA CYS A 69 2.86 -0.51 -4.45
C CYS A 69 4.36 -0.32 -4.08
N SER A 70 5.03 -1.28 -3.40
CA SER A 70 6.46 -1.10 -3.03
C SER A 70 7.36 -0.93 -4.26
N PRO A 71 7.25 -1.75 -5.32
CA PRO A 71 7.98 -1.57 -6.56
C PRO A 71 7.76 -0.18 -7.20
N SER A 72 6.52 0.32 -7.23
CA SER A 72 6.22 1.64 -7.77
C SER A 72 6.81 2.78 -6.93
N ARG A 73 6.75 2.69 -5.60
CA ARG A 73 7.36 3.67 -4.69
C ARG A 73 8.88 3.69 -4.82
N ALA A 74 9.50 2.51 -5.02
CA ALA A 74 10.93 2.41 -5.32
C ALA A 74 11.28 3.06 -6.66
N CYS A 75 10.49 2.82 -7.71
CA CYS A 75 10.65 3.48 -9.01
C CYS A 75 10.55 5.00 -8.88
N LEU A 76 9.49 5.49 -8.21
CA LEU A 76 9.20 6.91 -8.04
C LEU A 76 10.35 7.64 -7.34
N LEU A 77 10.78 7.12 -6.18
CA LEU A 77 11.76 7.83 -5.36
C LEU A 77 13.19 7.68 -5.88
N SER A 78 13.50 6.65 -6.67
CA SER A 78 14.86 6.41 -7.17
C SER A 78 15.08 6.82 -8.62
N GLY A 79 14.02 6.96 -9.43
CA GLY A 79 14.12 7.16 -10.88
C GLY A 79 14.68 5.96 -11.65
N ARG A 80 14.58 4.75 -11.08
CA ARG A 80 15.19 3.51 -11.59
C ARG A 80 14.22 2.34 -11.48
N ASN A 81 14.37 1.33 -12.33
CA ASN A 81 13.47 0.18 -12.34
C ASN A 81 13.58 -0.63 -11.04
N HIS A 82 12.44 -1.15 -10.57
CA HIS A 82 12.29 -1.74 -9.24
C HIS A 82 13.16 -2.98 -9.00
N HIS A 83 13.32 -3.86 -9.99
CA HIS A 83 14.26 -5.00 -9.91
C HIS A 83 15.70 -4.55 -9.68
N ALA A 84 16.18 -3.60 -10.48
CA ALA A 84 17.56 -3.11 -10.44
C ALA A 84 17.93 -2.48 -9.08
N VAL A 85 16.93 -2.03 -8.32
CA VAL A 85 17.14 -1.39 -7.02
C VAL A 85 16.85 -2.28 -5.82
N GLY A 86 16.50 -3.57 -6.02
CA GLY A 86 16.26 -4.52 -4.93
C GLY A 86 14.81 -4.61 -4.44
N MET A 87 13.86 -4.07 -5.20
CA MET A 87 12.42 -4.09 -4.91
C MET A 87 11.62 -4.84 -5.98
N ARG A 88 11.93 -6.13 -6.19
CA ARG A 88 11.21 -7.03 -7.10
C ARG A 88 9.71 -7.06 -6.82
N MET A 89 9.35 -7.29 -5.56
CA MET A 89 7.96 -7.44 -5.10
C MET A 89 7.74 -6.63 -3.81
N LEU A 90 6.66 -6.90 -3.08
CA LEU A 90 6.30 -6.22 -1.85
C LEU A 90 7.28 -6.50 -0.72
N THR A 91 7.27 -5.65 0.30
CA THR A 91 7.94 -5.96 1.57
C THR A 91 7.24 -7.14 2.25
N GLY A 92 7.98 -7.98 2.97
CA GLY A 92 7.43 -9.24 3.49
C GLY A 92 7.48 -10.40 2.49
N THR A 93 8.14 -10.22 1.34
CA THR A 93 8.43 -11.30 0.38
C THR A 93 9.90 -11.29 0.00
N ARG A 94 10.69 -12.09 0.71
CA ARG A 94 12.15 -12.15 0.53
C ARG A 94 12.53 -13.17 -0.54
N TYR A 95 13.36 -12.75 -1.49
CA TYR A 95 13.97 -13.64 -2.48
C TYR A 95 15.45 -13.84 -2.18
N ASP A 96 16.03 -14.88 -2.78
CA ASP A 96 17.48 -15.16 -2.67
C ASP A 96 18.32 -14.38 -3.71
N TYR A 97 17.69 -13.49 -4.49
CA TYR A 97 18.32 -12.69 -5.54
C TYR A 97 18.54 -11.23 -5.10
N PRO A 98 19.55 -10.52 -5.64
CA PRO A 98 19.79 -9.11 -5.33
C PRO A 98 18.60 -8.19 -5.63
N SER A 99 17.77 -8.54 -6.62
CA SER A 99 16.55 -7.79 -6.96
C SER A 99 15.41 -7.92 -5.95
N GLY A 100 15.42 -8.90 -5.04
CA GLY A 100 14.31 -9.14 -4.08
C GLY A 100 14.72 -9.03 -2.61
N GLN A 101 15.34 -7.90 -2.24
CA GLN A 101 15.88 -7.64 -0.90
C GLN A 101 14.92 -6.85 0.01
N GLU A 102 13.69 -6.60 -0.46
CA GLU A 102 12.63 -5.87 0.24
C GLU A 102 13.01 -4.42 0.60
N ARG A 103 14.05 -3.88 -0.04
CA ARG A 103 14.59 -2.55 0.26
C ARG A 103 15.29 -1.96 -0.96
N VAL A 104 15.28 -0.64 -1.04
CA VAL A 104 16.03 0.08 -2.08
C VAL A 104 17.51 0.11 -1.72
N THR A 105 18.35 -0.44 -2.61
CA THR A 105 19.81 -0.47 -2.50
C THR A 105 20.44 0.91 -2.28
N ARG A 106 21.54 0.99 -1.54
CA ARG A 106 22.30 2.24 -1.33
C ARG A 106 23.10 2.69 -2.57
N ARG A 107 23.02 1.93 -3.67
CA ARG A 107 23.48 2.34 -5.02
C ARG A 107 22.39 3.08 -5.79
N ALA A 108 21.23 3.31 -5.18
CA ALA A 108 20.12 4.08 -5.74
C ALA A 108 19.65 5.10 -4.69
N ALA A 109 20.41 6.18 -4.54
CA ALA A 109 20.02 7.31 -3.72
C ALA A 109 18.64 7.81 -4.14
N LEU A 110 17.78 8.03 -3.15
CA LEU A 110 16.43 8.55 -3.37
C LEU A 110 16.46 10.05 -3.67
N VAL A 111 15.42 10.53 -4.34
CA VAL A 111 15.19 11.95 -4.62
C VAL A 111 15.20 12.78 -3.32
N SER A 112 14.65 12.24 -2.22
CA SER A 112 14.74 12.85 -0.90
C SER A 112 16.18 13.03 -0.41
N GLU A 113 17.03 12.02 -0.57
CA GLU A 113 18.44 12.06 -0.18
C GLU A 113 19.19 13.13 -0.99
N VAL A 114 19.00 13.13 -2.31
CA VAL A 114 19.67 14.07 -3.22
C VAL A 114 19.18 15.51 -3.02
N LEU A 115 17.87 15.72 -2.86
CA LEU A 115 17.30 17.06 -2.64
C LEU A 115 17.70 17.63 -1.28
N ARG A 116 17.75 16.80 -0.23
CA ARG A 116 18.21 17.23 1.11
C ARG A 116 19.65 17.76 1.06
N GLU A 117 20.56 17.04 0.42
CA GLU A 117 21.94 17.50 0.23
C GLU A 117 22.03 18.74 -0.70
N SER A 118 21.02 18.93 -1.55
CA SER A 118 20.91 20.09 -2.45
C SER A 118 20.20 21.31 -1.84
N GLY A 119 19.80 21.23 -0.56
CA GLY A 119 19.26 22.36 0.20
C GLY A 119 17.73 22.40 0.35
N TRP A 120 17.01 21.34 -0.01
CA TRP A 120 15.59 21.21 0.32
C TRP A 120 15.42 20.71 1.74
N ASN A 121 14.37 21.17 2.42
CA ASN A 121 13.83 20.41 3.54
C ASN A 121 12.82 19.39 2.99
N THR A 122 12.96 18.14 3.44
CA THR A 122 12.25 17.00 2.90
C THR A 122 11.33 16.40 3.97
N PHE A 123 10.06 16.20 3.66
CA PHE A 123 9.09 15.61 4.58
C PHE A 123 8.30 14.52 3.89
N ALA A 124 7.93 13.49 4.64
CA ALA A 124 7.03 12.44 4.19
C ALA A 124 5.84 12.32 5.15
N ALA A 125 4.63 12.25 4.61
CA ALA A 125 3.41 12.03 5.38
C ALA A 125 2.58 10.89 4.78
N GLY A 126 2.49 9.74 5.45
CA GLY A 126 1.67 8.60 5.04
C GLY A 126 2.43 7.28 4.89
N LYS A 127 2.07 6.46 3.90
CA LYS A 127 2.57 5.10 3.65
C LYS A 127 4.02 5.07 3.17
N TRP A 128 4.89 4.38 3.90
CA TRP A 128 6.29 4.21 3.49
C TRP A 128 6.51 2.98 2.59
N HIS A 129 6.29 1.77 3.10
CA HIS A 129 6.31 0.50 2.36
C HIS A 129 7.61 0.19 1.57
N LEU A 130 8.76 0.65 2.07
CA LEU A 130 10.09 0.48 1.43
C LEU A 130 11.16 -0.04 2.40
N LEU A 131 10.75 -0.81 3.41
CA LEU A 131 11.67 -1.50 4.31
C LEU A 131 11.27 -2.96 4.52
N PRO A 132 12.23 -3.84 4.87
CA PRO A 132 11.93 -5.21 5.25
C PRO A 132 10.92 -5.26 6.38
N ALA A 133 10.00 -6.21 6.33
CA ALA A 133 8.92 -6.28 7.32
C ALA A 133 9.48 -6.50 8.74
N ASP A 134 10.53 -7.32 8.89
CA ASP A 134 11.24 -7.55 10.16
C ASP A 134 11.96 -6.32 10.76
N SER A 135 11.99 -5.19 10.04
CA SER A 135 12.69 -3.96 10.44
C SER A 135 11.73 -2.82 10.82
N GLN A 136 10.43 -3.10 10.92
CA GLN A 136 9.38 -2.12 11.27
C GLN A 136 9.26 -1.87 12.79
N GLY A 137 9.79 -2.77 13.62
CA GLY A 137 9.63 -2.69 15.06
C GLY A 137 10.38 -1.53 15.74
N PRO A 138 9.99 -1.16 16.99
CA PRO A 138 10.54 -0.05 17.76
C PRO A 138 11.98 -0.25 18.26
N ALA A 139 12.61 -1.40 17.93
CA ALA A 139 14.01 -1.68 18.25
C ALA A 139 14.95 -1.42 17.05
N GLY A 140 14.41 -1.04 15.89
CA GLY A 140 15.15 -0.94 14.64
C GLY A 140 15.49 -2.31 14.03
N PRO A 141 16.36 -2.35 13.01
CA PRO A 141 17.22 -1.26 12.54
C PRO A 141 16.49 -0.17 11.75
N TYR A 142 16.88 1.10 11.98
CA TYR A 142 16.26 2.27 11.33
C TYR A 142 16.86 2.64 9.96
N GLY A 143 17.74 1.81 9.41
CA GLY A 143 18.52 2.16 8.21
C GLY A 143 17.66 2.39 6.96
N ASP A 144 16.51 1.73 6.87
CA ASP A 144 15.57 1.82 5.76
C ASP A 144 14.32 2.67 6.10
N TRP A 145 14.30 3.30 7.28
CA TRP A 145 13.22 4.20 7.68
C TRP A 145 13.33 5.56 6.97
N PRO A 146 12.22 6.32 6.86
CA PRO A 146 12.18 7.57 6.09
C PRO A 146 13.31 8.56 6.40
N LEU A 147 13.63 8.78 7.68
CA LEU A 147 14.69 9.72 8.09
C LEU A 147 16.09 9.29 7.61
N ALA A 148 16.36 7.99 7.65
CA ALA A 148 17.59 7.42 7.13
C ALA A 148 17.65 7.46 5.60
N ARG A 149 16.50 7.61 4.94
CA ARG A 149 16.32 7.68 3.49
C ARG A 149 15.99 9.09 3.00
N GLY A 150 16.61 10.08 3.63
CA GLY A 150 16.68 11.44 3.10
C GLY A 150 15.56 12.37 3.55
N PHE A 151 14.62 11.94 4.39
CA PHE A 151 13.59 12.82 4.96
C PHE A 151 14.08 13.51 6.24
N ASN A 152 13.73 14.78 6.43
CA ASN A 152 13.97 15.53 7.67
C ASN A 152 12.90 15.24 8.73
N GLY A 153 11.67 14.95 8.32
CA GLY A 153 10.58 14.56 9.20
C GLY A 153 9.64 13.56 8.53
N PHE A 154 9.04 12.68 9.35
CA PHE A 154 8.10 11.68 8.89
C PHE A 154 6.89 11.55 9.83
N TYR A 155 5.71 11.34 9.26
CA TYR A 155 4.50 11.00 10.00
C TYR A 155 3.63 10.07 9.16
N GLY A 156 3.32 8.87 9.64
CA GLY A 156 2.46 7.95 8.89
C GLY A 156 2.66 6.53 9.35
N PHE A 157 2.65 5.57 8.43
CA PHE A 157 2.77 4.15 8.75
C PHE A 157 3.80 3.49 7.85
N LEU A 158 4.46 2.46 8.38
CA LEU A 158 5.59 1.82 7.74
C LEU A 158 5.18 0.69 6.79
N GLY A 159 4.10 -0.01 7.15
CA GLY A 159 3.60 -1.18 6.45
C GLY A 159 2.95 -0.92 5.09
N GLY A 160 2.40 -1.99 4.52
CA GLY A 160 1.77 -1.98 3.20
C GLY A 160 0.33 -1.49 3.17
N ALA A 161 -0.32 -1.36 4.32
CA ALA A 161 -1.66 -0.82 4.49
C ALA A 161 -1.81 -0.37 5.95
N ALA A 162 -2.88 0.36 6.26
CA ALA A 162 -3.24 0.73 7.63
C ALA A 162 -4.75 0.65 7.79
N ASP A 163 -5.22 0.41 9.01
CA ASP A 163 -6.57 0.77 9.40
C ASP A 163 -6.67 2.30 9.47
N HIS A 164 -7.72 2.90 8.90
CA HIS A 164 -7.82 4.37 8.84
C HIS A 164 -8.46 4.99 10.09
N TYR A 165 -8.99 4.17 10.98
CA TYR A 165 -9.56 4.53 12.27
C TYR A 165 -8.62 4.17 13.43
N TYR A 166 -7.88 3.07 13.32
CA TYR A 166 -6.89 2.59 14.29
C TYR A 166 -5.49 2.32 13.68
N PRO A 167 -4.84 3.33 13.09
CA PRO A 167 -3.57 3.13 12.37
C PRO A 167 -2.38 2.86 13.30
N GLU A 168 -1.51 1.93 12.90
CA GLU A 168 -0.16 1.73 13.43
C GLU A 168 0.76 2.89 12.99
N LEU A 169 0.82 3.96 13.81
CA LEU A 169 1.49 5.20 13.47
C LEU A 169 2.94 5.28 13.94
N VAL A 170 3.75 5.91 13.10
CA VAL A 170 5.13 6.29 13.36
C VAL A 170 5.30 7.78 13.10
N ARG A 171 5.94 8.45 14.07
CA ARG A 171 6.49 9.79 13.90
C ARG A 171 8.00 9.72 13.98
N ASP A 172 8.65 10.13 12.90
CA ASP A 172 10.09 10.03 12.71
C ASP A 172 10.58 8.57 12.89
N ASN A 173 11.31 8.28 13.97
CA ASN A 173 11.75 6.93 14.32
C ASN A 173 11.08 6.40 15.61
N HIS A 174 9.89 6.89 15.92
CA HIS A 174 9.13 6.46 17.10
C HIS A 174 7.73 6.04 16.71
N HIS A 175 7.35 4.83 17.12
CA HIS A 175 5.96 4.42 17.17
C HIS A 175 5.17 5.33 18.12
N ILE A 176 3.96 5.69 17.71
CA ILE A 176 3.05 6.52 18.49
C ILE A 176 1.64 5.95 18.40
N GLU A 177 0.84 6.23 19.41
CA GLU A 177 -0.58 5.94 19.39
C GLU A 177 -1.32 6.95 18.48
N PRO A 178 -2.45 6.55 17.88
CA PRO A 178 -3.37 7.49 17.25
C PRO A 178 -3.71 8.65 18.18
N PRO A 179 -3.71 9.90 17.69
CA PRO A 179 -3.90 11.08 18.55
C PRO A 179 -5.34 11.25 19.07
N ALA A 180 -6.30 10.52 18.50
CA ALA A 180 -7.71 10.53 18.89
C ALA A 180 -8.38 9.22 18.42
N ARG A 181 -9.60 8.95 18.89
CA ARG A 181 -10.36 7.75 18.53
C ARG A 181 -11.42 8.02 17.46
N PRO A 182 -11.97 6.99 16.81
CA PRO A 182 -13.02 7.17 15.81
C PRO A 182 -14.26 7.89 16.36
N GLU A 183 -14.64 7.63 17.61
CA GLU A 183 -15.74 8.33 18.30
C GLU A 183 -15.50 9.84 18.49
N ASP A 184 -14.23 10.28 18.48
CA ASP A 184 -13.83 11.68 18.52
C ASP A 184 -13.74 12.31 17.11
N GLY A 185 -14.09 11.55 16.06
CA GLY A 185 -14.00 11.97 14.65
C GLY A 185 -12.61 11.78 14.03
N TYR A 186 -11.77 10.91 14.61
CA TYR A 186 -10.46 10.62 14.04
C TYR A 186 -10.56 9.84 12.71
N HIS A 187 -9.76 10.26 11.73
CA HIS A 187 -9.53 9.51 10.51
C HIS A 187 -8.12 9.80 9.99
N LEU A 188 -7.37 8.75 9.61
CA LEU A 188 -5.96 8.85 9.23
C LEU A 188 -5.72 9.86 8.09
N THR A 189 -6.54 9.84 7.03
CA THR A 189 -6.41 10.80 5.92
C THR A 189 -6.44 12.25 6.39
N ASP A 190 -7.33 12.62 7.30
CA ASP A 190 -7.40 13.98 7.80
C ASP A 190 -6.16 14.35 8.61
N ASP A 191 -5.66 13.44 9.45
CA ASP A 191 -4.42 13.64 10.21
C ASP A 191 -3.21 13.78 9.28
N LEU A 192 -3.06 12.94 8.25
CA LEU A 192 -1.97 13.06 7.27
C LEU A 192 -1.95 14.42 6.56
N ILE A 193 -3.14 14.95 6.21
CA ILE A 193 -3.30 16.27 5.59
C ILE A 193 -2.96 17.40 6.57
N ASP A 194 -3.41 17.29 7.82
CA ASP A 194 -3.15 18.30 8.85
C ASP A 194 -1.66 18.33 9.22
N ARG A 195 -1.01 17.16 9.27
CA ARG A 195 0.44 17.03 9.49
C ARG A 195 1.25 17.57 8.32
N SER A 196 0.82 17.31 7.10
CA SER A 196 1.40 17.90 5.89
C SER A 196 1.34 19.44 5.92
N SER A 197 0.18 20.00 6.28
CA SER A 197 0.01 21.45 6.45
C SER A 197 0.88 22.02 7.57
N ARG A 198 1.06 21.26 8.67
CA ARG A 198 1.98 21.64 9.75
C ARG A 198 3.44 21.63 9.29
N PHE A 199 3.89 20.60 8.57
CA PHE A 199 5.25 20.58 8.00
C PHE A 199 5.50 21.79 7.10
N VAL A 200 4.54 22.15 6.24
CA VAL A 200 4.62 23.36 5.41
C VAL A 200 4.75 24.62 6.28
N SER A 201 3.88 24.78 7.28
CA SER A 201 3.87 25.96 8.16
C SER A 201 5.18 26.10 8.96
N ASP A 202 5.64 25.01 9.56
CA ASP A 202 6.88 24.97 10.35
C ASP A 202 8.10 25.24 9.47
N HIS A 203 8.13 24.66 8.25
CA HIS A 203 9.16 24.94 7.26
C HIS A 203 9.22 26.42 6.89
N ILE A 204 8.08 27.04 6.58
CA ILE A 204 8.03 28.46 6.22
C ILE A 204 8.50 29.34 7.37
N ALA A 205 8.07 29.06 8.60
CA ALA A 205 8.40 29.86 9.77
C ALA A 205 9.91 29.84 10.08
N HIS A 206 10.56 28.71 9.89
CA HIS A 206 11.97 28.53 10.31
C HIS A 206 12.97 28.62 9.16
N ARG A 207 12.55 28.27 7.94
CA ARG A 207 13.38 28.14 6.73
C ARG A 207 12.67 28.73 5.49
N PRO A 208 12.23 30.00 5.53
CA PRO A 208 11.37 30.59 4.51
C PRO A 208 11.99 30.62 3.10
N TRP A 209 13.32 30.66 3.00
CA TRP A 209 14.05 30.75 1.73
C TRP A 209 14.40 29.38 1.13
N ASP A 210 14.43 28.34 1.97
CA ASP A 210 14.74 26.99 1.53
C ASP A 210 13.52 26.41 0.78
N PRO A 211 13.73 25.65 -0.29
CA PRO A 211 12.65 24.92 -0.96
C PRO A 211 12.22 23.69 -0.13
N LEU A 212 11.01 23.23 -0.37
CA LEU A 212 10.34 22.12 0.31
C LEU A 212 10.15 20.96 -0.66
N PHE A 213 10.42 19.72 -0.21
CA PHE A 213 9.91 18.51 -0.86
C PHE A 213 8.99 17.79 0.11
N LEU A 214 7.71 17.71 -0.22
CA LEU A 214 6.71 16.99 0.56
C LEU A 214 6.22 15.78 -0.25
N TYR A 215 6.55 14.59 0.24
CA TYR A 215 6.02 13.34 -0.25
C TYR A 215 4.78 12.96 0.59
N LEU A 216 3.61 12.91 -0.04
CA LEU A 216 2.32 12.57 0.57
C LEU A 216 1.78 11.27 -0.04
N PRO A 217 2.38 10.11 0.30
CA PRO A 217 1.83 8.80 -0.05
C PRO A 217 0.64 8.46 0.85
N LEU A 218 -0.56 8.62 0.36
CA LEU A 218 -1.77 8.27 1.09
C LEU A 218 -1.87 6.73 1.23
N GLY A 219 -2.61 6.27 2.23
CA GLY A 219 -3.20 4.92 2.23
C GLY A 219 -4.62 4.92 1.65
N ALA A 220 -5.09 6.07 1.20
CA ALA A 220 -6.46 6.25 0.76
C ALA A 220 -6.75 5.47 -0.52
N ALA A 221 -7.97 4.89 -0.55
CA ALA A 221 -8.49 3.98 -1.58
C ALA A 221 -7.91 2.56 -1.59
N HIS A 222 -6.87 2.27 -0.80
CA HIS A 222 -6.49 0.89 -0.50
C HIS A 222 -7.43 0.32 0.57
N ALA A 223 -7.66 -0.98 0.54
CA ALA A 223 -8.47 -1.63 1.57
C ALA A 223 -7.72 -1.64 2.95
N PRO A 224 -8.42 -1.42 4.07
CA PRO A 224 -9.87 -1.39 4.18
C PRO A 224 -10.47 -0.07 3.69
N HIS A 225 -11.56 -0.18 2.92
CA HIS A 225 -12.28 1.00 2.48
C HIS A 225 -13.04 1.59 3.65
N HIS A 226 -12.46 2.63 4.24
CA HIS A 226 -12.98 3.35 5.39
C HIS A 226 -13.31 4.77 4.98
N ALA A 227 -14.50 5.24 5.34
CA ALA A 227 -14.93 6.59 5.07
C ALA A 227 -15.85 7.09 6.18
N PRO A 228 -15.77 8.38 6.55
CA PRO A 228 -16.68 8.93 7.55
C PRO A 228 -18.15 8.78 7.13
N PRO A 229 -19.10 8.57 8.08
CA PRO A 229 -20.48 8.24 7.77
C PRO A 229 -21.20 9.22 6.85
N GLU A 230 -20.86 10.52 6.92
CA GLU A 230 -21.46 11.54 6.07
C GLU A 230 -21.08 11.39 4.59
N TYR A 231 -19.93 10.80 4.27
CA TYR A 231 -19.55 10.48 2.89
C TYR A 231 -20.23 9.20 2.41
N MET A 232 -20.36 8.20 3.29
CA MET A 232 -21.14 6.99 3.01
C MET A 232 -22.58 7.33 2.62
N GLU A 233 -23.20 8.29 3.30
CA GLU A 233 -24.57 8.69 2.99
C GLU A 233 -24.68 9.43 1.64
N ARG A 234 -23.68 10.24 1.26
CA ARG A 234 -23.67 10.96 -0.03
C ARG A 234 -23.62 10.03 -1.24
N VAL A 235 -23.02 8.85 -1.06
CA VAL A 235 -22.80 7.91 -2.15
C VAL A 235 -23.86 6.81 -2.26
N ARG A 236 -24.80 6.76 -1.31
CA ARG A 236 -25.78 5.68 -1.21
C ARG A 236 -26.64 5.54 -2.47
N GLY A 237 -26.76 4.31 -2.96
CA GLY A 237 -27.53 3.91 -4.14
C GLY A 237 -26.89 4.29 -5.48
N ARG A 238 -25.74 4.99 -5.50
CA ARG A 238 -25.12 5.46 -6.76
C ARG A 238 -24.55 4.32 -7.61
N PHE A 239 -24.34 3.15 -7.00
CA PHE A 239 -23.72 1.99 -7.63
C PHE A 239 -24.68 0.81 -7.88
N ASP A 240 -25.99 1.02 -7.68
CA ASP A 240 -27.02 -0.02 -7.83
C ASP A 240 -27.17 -0.53 -9.28
N SER A 241 -26.74 0.26 -10.26
CA SER A 241 -26.70 -0.12 -11.68
C SER A 241 -25.66 -1.21 -11.97
N GLY A 242 -24.66 -1.38 -11.10
CA GLY A 242 -23.63 -2.40 -11.20
C GLY A 242 -22.43 -2.04 -12.05
N TRP A 243 -21.34 -2.79 -11.86
CA TRP A 243 -20.05 -2.53 -12.50
C TRP A 243 -20.08 -2.59 -14.03
N ASP A 244 -20.94 -3.42 -14.64
CA ASP A 244 -21.05 -3.50 -16.10
C ASP A 244 -21.55 -2.16 -16.67
N ARG A 245 -22.62 -1.59 -16.08
CA ARG A 245 -23.16 -0.31 -16.53
C ARG A 245 -22.24 0.86 -16.18
N ILE A 246 -21.66 0.86 -14.98
CA ILE A 246 -20.71 1.91 -14.57
C ILE A 246 -19.46 1.90 -15.47
N ARG A 247 -18.97 0.73 -15.89
CA ARG A 247 -17.88 0.61 -16.86
C ARG A 247 -18.24 1.25 -18.21
N GLU A 248 -19.44 0.98 -18.74
CA GLU A 248 -19.92 1.63 -19.97
C GLU A 248 -20.04 3.15 -19.80
N ASP A 249 -20.65 3.60 -18.70
CA ASP A 249 -20.83 5.02 -18.40
C ASP A 249 -19.49 5.78 -18.31
N ARG A 250 -18.48 5.18 -17.66
CA ARG A 250 -17.13 5.74 -17.56
C ARG A 250 -16.45 5.81 -18.92
N TYR A 251 -16.56 4.76 -19.72
CA TYR A 251 -16.01 4.71 -21.08
C TYR A 251 -16.63 5.80 -21.97
N GLU A 252 -17.96 5.97 -21.95
CA GLU A 252 -18.67 7.01 -22.68
C GLU A 252 -18.18 8.41 -22.26
N ARG A 253 -18.10 8.68 -20.95
CA ARG A 253 -17.59 9.97 -20.43
C ARG A 253 -16.12 10.21 -20.78
N GLN A 254 -15.28 9.18 -20.79
CA GLN A 254 -13.88 9.29 -21.17
C GLN A 254 -13.70 9.68 -22.64
N LEU A 255 -14.51 9.11 -23.54
CA LEU A 255 -14.54 9.50 -24.94
C LEU A 255 -15.02 10.96 -25.10
N GLU A 256 -16.13 11.32 -24.46
CA GLU A 256 -16.69 12.67 -24.52
C GLU A 256 -15.72 13.74 -24.00
N ALA A 257 -15.00 13.44 -22.92
CA ALA A 257 -14.04 14.35 -22.30
C ALA A 257 -12.65 14.32 -22.95
N GLY A 258 -12.43 13.46 -23.96
CA GLY A 258 -11.13 13.31 -24.63
C GLY A 258 -10.03 12.75 -23.73
N ILE A 259 -10.38 11.98 -22.70
CA ILE A 259 -9.42 11.29 -21.83
C ILE A 259 -8.79 10.12 -22.57
N ILE A 260 -9.60 9.39 -23.33
CA ILE A 260 -9.14 8.30 -24.21
C ILE A 260 -9.33 8.72 -25.68
N PRO A 261 -8.47 8.25 -26.60
CA PRO A 261 -8.54 8.64 -28.01
C PRO A 261 -9.88 8.27 -28.67
N PRO A 262 -10.37 9.08 -29.64
CA PRO A 262 -11.52 8.69 -30.47
C PRO A 262 -11.28 7.35 -31.15
N GLY A 263 -12.28 6.47 -31.15
CA GLY A 263 -12.18 5.14 -31.75
C GLY A 263 -11.58 4.07 -30.83
N THR A 264 -11.16 4.41 -29.60
CA THR A 264 -10.81 3.41 -28.58
C THR A 264 -11.96 2.42 -28.42
N GLU A 265 -11.70 1.12 -28.50
CA GLU A 265 -12.71 0.09 -28.26
C GLU A 265 -12.80 -0.22 -26.76
N LEU A 266 -13.99 -0.53 -26.25
CA LEU A 266 -14.14 -1.10 -24.91
C LEU A 266 -13.94 -2.63 -25.02
N PRO A 267 -12.86 -3.21 -24.45
CA PRO A 267 -12.64 -4.65 -24.54
C PRO A 267 -13.77 -5.43 -23.86
N PRO A 268 -13.98 -6.70 -24.23
CA PRO A 268 -14.86 -7.59 -23.47
C PRO A 268 -14.54 -7.57 -21.97
N SER A 269 -15.52 -7.86 -21.12
CA SER A 269 -15.25 -8.05 -19.69
C SER A 269 -14.18 -9.12 -19.50
N ASN A 270 -13.32 -8.92 -18.50
CA ASN A 270 -12.31 -9.88 -18.12
C ASN A 270 -13.00 -11.23 -17.81
N PRO A 271 -12.44 -12.36 -18.28
CA PRO A 271 -13.05 -13.68 -18.11
C PRO A 271 -13.33 -14.10 -16.66
N ASP A 272 -12.67 -13.48 -15.70
CA ASP A 272 -12.80 -13.74 -14.26
C ASP A 272 -13.84 -12.85 -13.55
N VAL A 273 -14.58 -12.02 -14.30
CA VAL A 273 -15.66 -11.18 -13.77
C VAL A 273 -17.01 -11.79 -14.10
N ARG A 274 -17.78 -12.11 -13.05
CA ARG A 274 -19.19 -12.47 -13.20
C ARG A 274 -19.97 -11.26 -13.74
N PRO A 275 -20.85 -11.44 -14.75
CA PRO A 275 -21.76 -10.37 -15.16
C PRO A 275 -22.64 -9.93 -13.98
N TRP A 276 -22.85 -8.63 -13.80
CA TRP A 276 -23.65 -8.07 -12.71
C TRP A 276 -25.07 -8.66 -12.67
N ALA A 277 -25.66 -8.86 -13.85
CA ALA A 277 -26.99 -9.46 -14.00
C ALA A 277 -27.08 -10.91 -13.51
N SER A 278 -25.95 -11.61 -13.37
CA SER A 278 -25.90 -13.00 -12.87
C SER A 278 -25.89 -13.09 -11.34
N LEU A 279 -25.67 -11.98 -10.65
CA LEU A 279 -25.69 -11.93 -9.19
C LEU A 279 -27.13 -11.99 -8.64
N THR A 280 -27.28 -12.60 -7.48
CA THR A 280 -28.50 -12.53 -6.66
C THR A 280 -28.75 -11.12 -6.14
N ALA A 281 -29.95 -10.87 -5.60
CA ALA A 281 -30.27 -9.56 -5.03
C ALA A 281 -29.37 -9.19 -3.83
N GLU A 282 -29.06 -10.15 -2.96
CA GLU A 282 -28.18 -9.93 -1.80
C GLU A 282 -26.73 -9.69 -2.23
N GLU A 283 -26.20 -10.48 -3.18
CA GLU A 283 -24.85 -10.27 -3.73
C GLU A 283 -24.71 -8.88 -4.35
N ARG A 284 -25.72 -8.40 -5.11
CA ARG A 284 -25.72 -7.04 -5.68
C ARG A 284 -25.73 -5.97 -4.59
N LEU A 285 -26.58 -6.12 -3.58
CA LEU A 285 -26.69 -5.15 -2.50
C LEU A 285 -25.38 -5.04 -1.71
N VAL A 286 -24.76 -6.18 -1.36
CA VAL A 286 -23.44 -6.22 -0.70
C VAL A 286 -22.36 -5.59 -1.58
N SER A 287 -22.28 -6.01 -2.85
CA SER A 287 -21.26 -5.51 -3.78
C SER A 287 -21.38 -4.00 -4.02
N ALA A 288 -22.60 -3.47 -4.11
CA ALA A 288 -22.84 -2.04 -4.26
C ALA A 288 -22.43 -1.27 -2.99
N ARG A 289 -22.78 -1.76 -1.79
CA ARG A 289 -22.38 -1.10 -0.53
C ARG A 289 -20.86 -1.07 -0.34
N LEU A 290 -20.14 -2.12 -0.75
CA LEU A 290 -18.68 -2.13 -0.69
C LEU A 290 -18.05 -1.10 -1.66
N GLN A 291 -18.66 -0.91 -2.82
CA GLN A 291 -18.25 0.14 -3.76
C GLN A 291 -18.59 1.56 -3.26
N GLU A 292 -19.71 1.72 -2.56
CA GLU A 292 -20.04 2.96 -1.87
C GLU A 292 -18.92 3.33 -0.87
N ALA A 293 -18.44 2.39 -0.06
CA ALA A 293 -17.31 2.66 0.84
C ALA A 293 -16.05 3.13 0.13
N TYR A 294 -15.70 2.50 -0.99
CA TYR A 294 -14.57 2.92 -1.82
C TYR A 294 -14.75 4.34 -2.38
N ALA A 295 -15.91 4.63 -2.96
CA ALA A 295 -16.20 5.94 -3.53
C ALA A 295 -16.24 7.05 -2.47
N ALA A 296 -16.88 6.79 -1.32
CA ALA A 296 -16.91 7.69 -0.19
C ALA A 296 -15.49 8.01 0.31
N PHE A 297 -14.60 7.02 0.32
CA PHE A 297 -13.22 7.20 0.74
C PHE A 297 -12.45 8.14 -0.19
N ILE A 298 -12.66 8.02 -1.50
CA ILE A 298 -12.08 8.93 -2.50
C ILE A 298 -12.65 10.35 -2.36
N GLU A 299 -13.97 10.53 -2.20
CA GLU A 299 -14.58 11.86 -2.02
C GLU A 299 -14.10 12.56 -0.72
N HIS A 300 -13.96 11.79 0.37
CA HIS A 300 -13.38 12.26 1.62
C HIS A 300 -11.94 12.72 1.43
N THR A 301 -11.14 11.90 0.74
CA THR A 301 -9.73 12.19 0.48
C THR A 301 -9.53 13.42 -0.40
N ASP A 302 -10.34 13.59 -1.46
CA ASP A 302 -10.32 14.80 -2.28
C ASP A 302 -10.64 16.05 -1.45
N THR A 303 -11.66 15.96 -0.58
CA THR A 303 -12.04 17.06 0.31
C THR A 303 -10.89 17.43 1.26
N ALA A 304 -10.20 16.42 1.82
CA ALA A 304 -9.05 16.63 2.67
C ALA A 304 -7.88 17.27 1.90
N LEU A 305 -7.57 16.80 0.69
CA LEU A 305 -6.56 17.41 -0.18
C LEU A 305 -6.86 18.89 -0.49
N GLY A 306 -8.14 19.23 -0.68
CA GLY A 306 -8.59 20.63 -0.81
C GLY A 306 -8.08 21.53 0.31
N ARG A 307 -8.09 21.05 1.57
CA ARG A 307 -7.56 21.81 2.72
C ARG A 307 -6.07 22.07 2.61
N LEU A 308 -5.27 21.10 2.15
CA LEU A 308 -3.84 21.28 1.92
C LEU A 308 -3.57 22.26 0.77
N PHE A 309 -4.32 22.15 -0.32
CA PHE A 309 -4.21 23.08 -1.45
C PHE A 309 -4.54 24.51 -1.03
N ASP A 310 -5.61 24.71 -0.27
CA ASP A 310 -5.98 26.02 0.26
C ASP A 310 -4.98 26.54 1.28
N HIS A 311 -4.37 25.65 2.07
CA HIS A 311 -3.24 26.03 2.93
C HIS A 311 -2.07 26.57 2.10
N LEU A 312 -1.63 25.84 1.06
CA LEU A 312 -0.54 26.27 0.17
C LEU A 312 -0.82 27.60 -0.51
N LYS A 313 -2.06 27.85 -0.96
CA LYS A 313 -2.49 29.15 -1.51
C LYS A 313 -2.38 30.25 -0.46
N ARG A 314 -2.92 30.02 0.74
CA ARG A 314 -2.93 30.98 1.86
C ARG A 314 -1.52 31.38 2.31
N VAL A 315 -0.56 30.45 2.30
CA VAL A 315 0.83 30.73 2.69
C VAL A 315 1.72 31.17 1.50
N GLY A 316 1.13 31.40 0.33
CA GLY A 316 1.85 31.92 -0.85
C GLY A 316 2.86 30.94 -1.46
N ARG A 317 2.64 29.62 -1.32
CA ARG A 317 3.50 28.57 -1.87
C ARG A 317 2.96 27.95 -3.16
N TRP A 318 1.66 28.07 -3.41
CA TRP A 318 0.96 27.42 -4.52
C TRP A 318 1.60 27.62 -5.90
N ASP A 319 1.86 28.87 -6.32
CA ASP A 319 2.27 29.19 -7.70
C ASP A 319 3.67 28.69 -8.08
N ASN A 320 4.53 28.44 -7.08
CA ASN A 320 5.88 27.93 -7.28
C ASN A 320 6.09 26.54 -6.68
N THR A 321 5.01 25.75 -6.57
CA THR A 321 5.06 24.34 -6.21
C THR A 321 4.79 23.49 -7.45
N LEU A 322 5.70 22.56 -7.76
CA LEU A 322 5.47 21.49 -8.72
C LEU A 322 4.68 20.38 -8.01
N ILE A 323 3.46 20.14 -8.44
CA ILE A 323 2.53 19.18 -7.84
C ILE A 323 2.35 18.00 -8.79
N PHE A 324 2.56 16.79 -8.27
CA PHE A 324 2.19 15.52 -8.91
C PHE A 324 1.06 14.87 -8.12
N VAL A 325 0.06 14.33 -8.80
CA VAL A 325 -0.95 13.41 -8.22
C VAL A 325 -1.02 12.17 -9.10
N CYS A 326 -0.74 10.99 -8.56
CA CYS A 326 -0.88 9.73 -9.27
C CYS A 326 -1.38 8.59 -8.38
N SER A 327 -1.64 7.42 -8.98
CA SER A 327 -1.78 6.14 -8.27
C SER A 327 -0.48 5.35 -8.32
N ASP A 328 -0.25 4.44 -7.39
CA ASP A 328 0.92 3.58 -7.37
C ASP A 328 0.77 2.28 -8.19
N ASN A 329 -0.45 1.90 -8.56
CA ASN A 329 -0.76 0.82 -9.49
C ASN A 329 -2.24 0.93 -9.92
N GLY A 330 -2.68 0.03 -10.80
CA GLY A 330 -4.10 -0.09 -11.13
C GLY A 330 -4.96 -0.59 -9.95
N ALA A 331 -6.28 -0.64 -10.16
CA ALA A 331 -7.24 -1.02 -9.14
C ALA A 331 -7.02 -2.45 -8.61
N ALA A 332 -7.21 -2.67 -7.30
CA ALA A 332 -7.00 -3.96 -6.64
C ALA A 332 -8.21 -4.89 -6.74
N MET A 333 -8.01 -6.20 -6.90
CA MET A 333 -9.08 -7.18 -7.13
C MET A 333 -9.28 -8.16 -5.96
N ASP A 334 -8.73 -7.85 -4.79
CA ASP A 334 -8.54 -8.82 -3.70
C ASP A 334 -9.85 -9.23 -2.99
N GLY A 335 -10.97 -8.54 -3.26
CA GLY A 335 -12.27 -8.88 -2.67
C GLY A 335 -13.06 -9.95 -3.41
N ARG A 336 -12.46 -10.60 -4.42
CA ARG A 336 -13.05 -11.77 -5.11
C ARG A 336 -14.40 -11.44 -5.77
N ASP A 337 -15.32 -12.39 -5.86
CA ASP A 337 -16.47 -12.27 -6.77
C ASP A 337 -17.50 -11.22 -6.33
N ILE A 338 -17.75 -11.07 -5.02
CA ILE A 338 -18.79 -10.20 -4.46
C ILE A 338 -18.26 -9.16 -3.46
N GLY A 339 -16.95 -9.16 -3.21
CA GLY A 339 -16.33 -8.36 -2.17
C GLY A 339 -16.26 -9.10 -0.83
N ALA A 340 -15.59 -8.50 0.15
CA ALA A 340 -15.38 -9.10 1.47
C ALA A 340 -15.59 -8.07 2.58
N PHE A 341 -16.14 -8.52 3.72
CA PHE A 341 -16.25 -7.70 4.93
C PHE A 341 -14.91 -7.54 5.67
N GLY A 342 -13.98 -8.47 5.45
CA GLY A 342 -12.61 -8.40 5.96
C GLY A 342 -11.59 -8.80 4.88
N ARG A 343 -10.42 -8.18 4.83
CA ARG A 343 -9.35 -8.59 3.91
C ARG A 343 -8.75 -9.93 4.29
N ILE A 344 -8.90 -10.34 5.55
CA ILE A 344 -8.37 -11.61 6.05
C ILE A 344 -8.87 -12.82 5.26
N TYR A 345 -10.05 -12.73 4.63
CA TYR A 345 -10.60 -13.74 3.73
C TYR A 345 -9.66 -14.04 2.56
N PHE A 346 -9.07 -13.00 1.96
CA PHE A 346 -8.11 -13.14 0.86
C PHE A 346 -6.84 -13.88 1.31
N PHE A 347 -6.23 -13.43 2.41
CA PHE A 347 -4.96 -13.97 2.92
C PHE A 347 -5.04 -15.42 3.43
N ASN A 348 -6.26 -15.90 3.68
CA ASN A 348 -6.54 -17.24 4.19
C ASN A 348 -7.23 -18.15 3.18
N ASP A 349 -7.39 -17.71 1.93
CA ASP A 349 -8.11 -18.44 0.90
C ASP A 349 -9.52 -18.87 1.34
N ILE A 350 -10.30 -17.91 1.84
CA ILE A 350 -11.70 -18.08 2.25
C ILE A 350 -12.56 -17.28 1.28
N GLU A 351 -13.52 -17.95 0.64
CA GLU A 351 -14.50 -17.29 -0.23
C GLU A 351 -15.69 -16.78 0.62
N PRO A 352 -15.97 -15.47 0.66
CA PRO A 352 -17.10 -14.93 1.40
C PRO A 352 -18.42 -15.14 0.64
N GLY A 353 -19.49 -15.49 1.36
CA GLY A 353 -20.86 -15.46 0.85
C GLY A 353 -21.59 -14.17 1.23
N ALA A 354 -22.63 -13.80 0.47
CA ALA A 354 -23.44 -12.62 0.79
C ALA A 354 -24.08 -12.72 2.20
N ALA A 355 -24.48 -13.93 2.61
CA ALA A 355 -25.02 -14.20 3.93
C ALA A 355 -24.03 -13.92 5.08
N ASP A 356 -22.71 -13.95 4.82
CA ASP A 356 -21.69 -13.63 5.81
C ASP A 356 -21.58 -12.12 6.07
N ILE A 357 -22.15 -11.30 5.18
CA ILE A 357 -21.95 -9.85 5.13
C ILE A 357 -23.27 -9.09 5.35
N ILE A 358 -24.39 -9.63 4.87
CA ILE A 358 -25.66 -8.90 4.74
C ILE A 358 -26.19 -8.35 6.07
N ASP A 359 -26.04 -9.09 7.16
CA ASP A 359 -26.49 -8.68 8.50
C ASP A 359 -25.63 -7.55 9.09
N ARG A 360 -24.45 -7.30 8.52
CA ARG A 360 -23.48 -6.26 8.93
C ARG A 360 -23.27 -5.20 7.85
N ILE A 361 -24.17 -5.12 6.87
CA ILE A 361 -24.00 -4.25 5.71
C ILE A 361 -23.86 -2.76 6.06
N ASP A 362 -24.44 -2.32 7.17
CA ASP A 362 -24.36 -0.93 7.64
C ASP A 362 -23.07 -0.61 8.40
N GLU A 363 -22.25 -1.63 8.72
CA GLU A 363 -20.92 -1.44 9.30
C GLU A 363 -19.84 -1.21 8.22
N ILE A 364 -20.11 -1.53 6.96
CA ILE A 364 -19.18 -1.32 5.84
C ILE A 364 -18.80 0.17 5.75
N GLY A 365 -17.50 0.44 5.64
CA GLY A 365 -16.95 1.81 5.67
C GLY A 365 -16.59 2.31 7.07
N GLY A 366 -17.06 1.64 8.12
CA GLY A 366 -16.83 2.02 9.52
C GLY A 366 -15.66 1.31 10.20
N PRO A 367 -15.39 1.65 11.46
CA PRO A 367 -14.22 1.18 12.23
C PRO A 367 -14.25 -0.30 12.64
N THR A 368 -15.37 -1.01 12.42
CA THR A 368 -15.54 -2.43 12.77
C THR A 368 -15.47 -3.37 11.56
N ALA A 369 -15.36 -2.80 10.35
CA ALA A 369 -15.23 -3.52 9.09
C ALA A 369 -13.80 -3.40 8.56
N ASP A 370 -13.37 -4.38 7.77
CA ASP A 370 -12.08 -4.35 7.06
C ASP A 370 -12.34 -4.60 5.57
N SER A 371 -13.27 -3.82 5.02
CA SER A 371 -13.95 -4.14 3.77
C SER A 371 -13.10 -3.96 2.52
N GLN A 372 -13.33 -4.83 1.54
CA GLN A 372 -12.75 -4.78 0.19
C GLN A 372 -13.87 -5.02 -0.85
N TYR A 373 -13.87 -4.27 -1.95
CA TYR A 373 -14.93 -4.37 -2.97
C TYR A 373 -14.81 -5.64 -3.84
N ALA A 374 -15.85 -5.93 -4.63
CA ALA A 374 -15.86 -7.02 -5.60
C ALA A 374 -14.89 -6.77 -6.79
N ARG A 375 -14.32 -7.84 -7.36
CA ARG A 375 -13.45 -7.83 -8.55
C ARG A 375 -14.08 -7.11 -9.74
N GLY A 376 -15.39 -7.20 -9.91
CA GLY A 376 -16.11 -6.46 -10.95
C GLY A 376 -15.93 -4.93 -10.85
N TRP A 377 -15.81 -4.40 -9.63
CA TRP A 377 -15.51 -2.99 -9.41
C TRP A 377 -14.07 -2.62 -9.74
N ALA A 378 -13.08 -3.50 -9.51
CA ALA A 378 -11.72 -3.30 -10.01
C ALA A 378 -11.70 -3.11 -11.54
N GLN A 379 -12.53 -3.87 -12.26
CA GLN A 379 -12.68 -3.74 -13.72
C GLN A 379 -13.27 -2.39 -14.12
N ALA A 380 -14.34 -1.98 -13.45
CA ALA A 380 -14.93 -0.67 -13.68
C ALA A 380 -13.95 0.47 -13.37
N SER A 381 -13.14 0.32 -12.32
CA SER A 381 -12.07 1.26 -11.93
C SER A 381 -10.97 1.42 -12.97
N ASN A 382 -10.64 0.36 -13.71
CA ASN A 382 -9.60 0.40 -14.75
C ASN A 382 -10.11 0.75 -16.15
N THR A 383 -11.39 1.10 -16.32
CA THR A 383 -12.00 1.41 -17.62
C THR A 383 -11.12 2.35 -18.47
N PRO A 384 -10.86 2.02 -19.77
CA PRO A 384 -11.35 0.86 -20.52
C PRO A 384 -10.43 -0.38 -20.44
N LEU A 385 -9.37 -0.33 -19.65
CA LEU A 385 -8.21 -1.20 -19.73
C LEU A 385 -8.48 -2.63 -19.20
N LYS A 386 -7.73 -3.60 -19.72
CA LYS A 386 -7.80 -5.01 -19.28
C LYS A 386 -7.09 -5.23 -17.95
N TRP A 387 -7.63 -6.17 -17.17
CA TRP A 387 -7.06 -6.64 -15.89
C TRP A 387 -6.86 -5.56 -14.81
N TYR A 388 -6.06 -5.88 -13.80
CA TYR A 388 -6.00 -5.19 -12.50
C TYR A 388 -4.56 -5.06 -12.00
N LYS A 389 -4.39 -4.51 -10.80
CA LYS A 389 -3.20 -4.68 -9.96
C LYS A 389 -2.64 -6.11 -10.07
N ARG A 390 -1.31 -6.26 -10.01
CA ARG A 390 -0.50 -7.47 -10.29
C ARG A 390 -0.29 -7.82 -11.78
N TYR A 391 -1.18 -7.42 -12.69
CA TYR A 391 -1.05 -7.75 -14.12
C TYR A 391 -0.29 -6.67 -14.90
N THR A 392 0.56 -7.07 -15.86
CA THR A 392 1.34 -6.14 -16.71
C THR A 392 0.54 -5.50 -17.86
N HIS A 393 -0.74 -5.84 -17.97
CA HIS A 393 -1.67 -5.22 -18.92
C HIS A 393 -2.07 -3.82 -18.46
N GLY A 394 -2.68 -3.04 -19.35
CA GLY A 394 -3.04 -1.65 -19.14
C GLY A 394 -3.70 -1.39 -17.79
N GLY A 395 -4.67 -2.21 -17.37
CA GLY A 395 -5.40 -2.01 -16.12
C GLY A 395 -4.58 -2.25 -14.86
N GLY A 396 -3.41 -2.89 -14.94
CA GLY A 396 -2.50 -3.01 -13.79
C GLY A 396 -1.40 -1.97 -13.74
N ILE A 397 -1.00 -1.40 -14.90
CA ILE A 397 0.15 -0.49 -15.00
C ILE A 397 -0.23 0.94 -15.37
N ARG A 398 -1.27 1.22 -16.15
CA ARG A 398 -1.61 2.58 -16.59
C ARG A 398 -2.49 3.23 -15.52
N VAL A 399 -2.01 4.34 -14.98
CA VAL A 399 -2.58 5.02 -13.80
C VAL A 399 -2.81 6.50 -14.11
N PRO A 400 -3.74 7.19 -13.42
CA PRO A 400 -3.92 8.61 -13.64
C PRO A 400 -2.68 9.38 -13.17
N LEU A 401 -2.35 10.47 -13.85
CA LEU A 401 -1.30 11.41 -13.45
C LEU A 401 -1.74 12.84 -13.77
N ILE A 402 -1.81 13.67 -12.74
CA ILE A 402 -2.00 15.12 -12.86
C ILE A 402 -0.69 15.81 -12.48
N VAL A 403 -0.25 16.74 -13.32
CA VAL A 403 0.91 17.60 -13.04
C VAL A 403 0.51 19.06 -13.12
N LYS A 404 0.85 19.85 -12.09
CA LYS A 404 0.62 21.29 -12.08
C LYS A 404 1.86 22.03 -11.58
N TRP A 405 2.19 23.16 -12.22
CA TRP A 405 3.25 24.05 -11.74
C TRP A 405 2.95 25.53 -12.00
N GLY A 406 1.97 26.08 -11.28
CA GLY A 406 1.53 27.47 -11.46
C GLY A 406 1.24 27.82 -12.92
N ASP A 407 1.71 28.98 -13.36
CA ASP A 407 1.56 29.48 -14.73
C ASP A 407 2.63 28.93 -15.71
N ARG A 408 3.43 27.94 -15.30
CA ARG A 408 4.47 27.33 -16.16
C ARG A 408 3.95 26.20 -17.03
N MET A 409 2.65 25.90 -16.94
CA MET A 409 1.97 24.93 -17.78
C MET A 409 1.46 25.66 -19.04
N ALA A 410 2.01 25.36 -20.21
CA ALA A 410 1.66 26.06 -21.46
C ALA A 410 0.23 25.79 -21.95
N SER A 411 -0.41 24.71 -21.48
CA SER A 411 -1.76 24.32 -21.90
C SER A 411 -2.56 23.73 -20.74
N PRO A 412 -3.00 24.57 -19.78
CA PRO A 412 -3.79 24.11 -18.64
C PRO A 412 -5.05 23.35 -19.08
N GLY A 413 -5.34 22.22 -18.44
CA GLY A 413 -6.44 21.33 -18.74
C GLY A 413 -6.17 20.29 -19.83
N ALA A 414 -5.02 20.35 -20.52
CA ALA A 414 -4.69 19.43 -21.60
C ALA A 414 -4.54 17.97 -21.10
N VAL A 415 -4.91 17.04 -21.98
CA VAL A 415 -4.67 15.60 -21.84
C VAL A 415 -3.50 15.22 -22.77
N LEU A 416 -2.47 14.60 -22.21
CA LEU A 416 -1.22 14.27 -22.86
C LEU A 416 -1.09 12.75 -23.01
N ASP A 417 -0.61 12.31 -24.18
CA ASP A 417 -0.55 10.91 -24.62
C ASP A 417 0.87 10.35 -24.71
N GLN A 418 1.89 11.14 -24.38
CA GLN A 418 3.27 10.69 -24.36
C GLN A 418 3.43 9.55 -23.34
N PHE A 419 4.00 8.44 -23.81
CA PHE A 419 4.35 7.33 -22.93
C PHE A 419 5.33 7.79 -21.87
N HIS A 420 4.97 7.58 -20.61
CA HIS A 420 5.81 7.81 -19.45
C HIS A 420 5.65 6.70 -18.42
N HIS A 421 6.66 6.54 -17.55
CA HIS A 421 6.67 5.57 -16.47
C HIS A 421 7.07 6.22 -15.15
N MET A 422 6.73 5.62 -14.01
CA MET A 422 6.97 6.12 -12.66
C MET A 422 8.42 6.54 -12.40
N ILE A 423 9.38 5.88 -13.06
CA ILE A 423 10.82 6.20 -12.99
C ILE A 423 11.15 7.59 -13.57
N ASP A 424 10.25 8.22 -14.32
CA ASP A 424 10.44 9.51 -14.97
C ASP A 424 10.19 10.70 -14.02
N ILE A 425 9.54 10.48 -12.87
CA ILE A 425 9.24 11.55 -11.91
C ILE A 425 10.51 12.10 -11.28
N ALA A 426 11.39 11.26 -10.74
CA ALA A 426 12.64 11.71 -10.10
C ALA A 426 13.54 12.55 -11.05
N PRO A 427 13.85 12.13 -12.30
CA PRO A 427 14.60 12.98 -13.22
C PRO A 427 13.86 14.26 -13.62
N THR A 428 12.53 14.25 -13.67
CA THR A 428 11.74 15.48 -13.88
C THR A 428 11.94 16.47 -12.73
N ILE A 429 11.90 15.99 -11.48
CA ILE A 429 12.18 16.80 -10.30
C ILE A 429 13.60 17.36 -10.35
N TYR A 430 14.59 16.54 -10.70
CA TYR A 430 15.99 17.00 -10.83
C TYR A 430 16.16 18.09 -11.89
N GLU A 431 15.59 17.91 -13.08
CA GLU A 431 15.65 18.91 -14.16
C GLU A 431 15.02 20.24 -13.73
N VAL A 432 13.80 20.18 -13.20
CA VAL A 432 13.04 21.37 -12.76
C VAL A 432 13.71 22.06 -11.57
N ALA A 433 14.31 21.30 -10.66
CA ALA A 433 15.02 21.82 -9.50
C ALA A 433 16.43 22.36 -9.84
N GLY A 434 16.95 22.08 -11.03
CA GLY A 434 18.33 22.39 -11.41
C GLY A 434 19.35 21.64 -10.56
N VAL A 435 19.08 20.35 -10.30
CA VAL A 435 19.91 19.46 -9.48
C VAL A 435 20.45 18.34 -10.35
N GLU A 436 21.76 18.11 -10.32
CA GLU A 436 22.35 16.95 -10.99
C GLU A 436 22.35 15.74 -10.04
N PRO A 437 21.82 14.57 -10.44
CA PRO A 437 21.88 13.37 -9.62
C PRO A 437 23.33 12.90 -9.47
N PRO A 438 23.78 12.53 -8.25
CA PRO A 438 25.17 12.20 -8.00
C PRO A 438 25.58 10.87 -8.63
N THR A 439 26.80 10.79 -9.16
CA THR A 439 27.42 9.53 -9.60
C THR A 439 28.02 8.72 -8.44
N GLU A 440 28.27 9.37 -7.30
CA GLU A 440 28.66 8.76 -6.03
C GLU A 440 27.90 9.41 -4.87
N TYR A 441 27.36 8.61 -3.96
CA TYR A 441 26.67 9.10 -2.77
C TYR A 441 27.07 8.26 -1.55
N LEU A 442 27.47 8.93 -0.46
CA LEU A 442 27.98 8.32 0.77
C LEU A 442 29.04 7.22 0.52
N GLY A 443 29.99 7.48 -0.39
CA GLY A 443 31.08 6.56 -0.71
C GLY A 443 30.69 5.37 -1.61
N ARG A 444 29.51 5.39 -2.25
CA ARG A 444 29.02 4.32 -3.12
C ARG A 444 28.70 4.86 -4.51
N SER A 445 29.23 4.20 -5.54
CA SER A 445 28.86 4.47 -6.93
C SER A 445 27.37 4.20 -7.17
N GLN A 446 26.70 5.17 -7.76
CA GLN A 446 25.27 5.12 -8.03
C GLN A 446 24.99 4.44 -9.37
N LEU A 447 23.87 3.72 -9.44
CA LEU A 447 23.30 3.24 -10.69
C LEU A 447 22.92 4.44 -11.59
N PRO A 448 22.96 4.31 -12.92
CA PRO A 448 22.42 5.34 -13.79
C PRO A 448 20.94 5.58 -13.48
N ILE A 449 20.44 6.79 -13.74
CA ILE A 449 19.00 7.04 -13.74
C ILE A 449 18.43 6.34 -14.99
N HIS A 450 17.40 5.52 -14.82
CA HIS A 450 16.78 4.80 -15.94
C HIS A 450 15.64 5.61 -16.57
N GLY A 451 14.99 6.47 -15.78
CA GLY A 451 13.94 7.35 -16.27
C GLY A 451 14.44 8.50 -17.13
N LYS A 452 13.51 9.10 -17.86
CA LYS A 452 13.74 10.33 -18.64
C LYS A 452 12.75 11.39 -18.17
N SER A 453 13.25 12.60 -17.96
CA SER A 453 12.42 13.71 -17.52
C SER A 453 11.25 14.00 -18.47
N MET A 454 10.11 14.33 -17.89
CA MET A 454 8.86 14.69 -18.56
C MET A 454 8.73 16.21 -18.76
N ALA A 455 9.67 17.02 -18.24
CA ALA A 455 9.56 18.49 -18.22
C ALA A 455 9.43 19.12 -19.62
N TYR A 456 9.91 18.43 -20.66
CA TYR A 456 9.75 18.85 -22.05
C TYR A 456 8.28 19.01 -22.49
N THR A 457 7.35 18.32 -21.82
CA THR A 457 5.91 18.40 -22.10
C THR A 457 5.23 19.61 -21.47
N PHE A 458 5.86 20.26 -20.47
CA PHE A 458 5.23 21.36 -19.73
C PHE A 458 5.04 22.61 -20.58
N GLY A 459 6.04 22.91 -21.42
CA GLY A 459 6.06 24.08 -22.31
C GLY A 459 5.44 23.85 -23.69
N ASP A 460 5.38 22.60 -24.13
CA ASP A 460 4.78 22.19 -25.40
C ASP A 460 4.21 20.78 -25.24
N PRO A 461 2.88 20.60 -25.17
CA PRO A 461 2.26 19.28 -25.00
C PRO A 461 2.23 18.44 -26.29
N THR A 462 2.68 18.97 -27.44
CA THR A 462 2.58 18.30 -28.75
C THR A 462 3.85 17.55 -29.16
N VAL A 463 4.93 17.74 -28.40
CA VAL A 463 6.20 17.05 -28.62
C VAL A 463 6.05 15.53 -28.46
N PRO A 464 6.59 14.71 -29.37
CA PRO A 464 6.55 13.25 -29.23
C PRO A 464 7.28 12.76 -27.98
N SER A 465 6.90 11.57 -27.50
CA SER A 465 7.57 10.96 -26.36
C SER A 465 9.07 10.84 -26.59
N ARG A 466 9.87 11.19 -25.56
CA ARG A 466 11.32 10.97 -25.56
C ARG A 466 11.71 9.62 -24.98
N LYS A 467 10.74 8.80 -24.55
CA LYS A 467 11.01 7.52 -23.89
C LYS A 467 11.56 6.49 -24.86
N GLY A 468 12.50 5.71 -24.35
CA GLY A 468 12.93 4.48 -25.02
C GLY A 468 12.16 3.29 -24.44
N PRO A 469 12.63 2.06 -24.69
CA PRO A 469 11.98 0.86 -24.20
C PRO A 469 11.75 0.86 -22.69
N GLN A 470 10.63 0.27 -22.26
CA GLN A 470 10.27 0.08 -20.85
C GLN A 470 9.69 -1.32 -20.66
N TYR A 471 10.39 -2.15 -19.89
CA TYR A 471 9.88 -3.46 -19.49
C TYR A 471 8.97 -3.37 -18.26
N PHE A 472 8.16 -4.40 -18.09
CA PHE A 472 7.31 -4.67 -16.94
C PHE A 472 7.43 -6.16 -16.58
N GLU A 473 7.63 -6.46 -15.30
CA GLU A 473 7.56 -7.84 -14.81
C GLU A 473 6.98 -7.84 -13.40
N MET A 474 6.04 -8.74 -13.15
CA MET A 474 5.58 -9.04 -11.79
C MET A 474 5.07 -10.47 -11.70
N THR A 475 5.64 -11.24 -10.78
CA THR A 475 5.23 -12.63 -10.49
C THR A 475 5.06 -13.45 -11.77
N GLY A 476 5.98 -13.31 -12.70
CA GLY A 476 5.99 -14.03 -13.98
C GLY A 476 5.19 -13.38 -15.11
N HIS A 477 4.27 -12.44 -14.85
CA HIS A 477 3.63 -11.65 -15.90
C HIS A 477 4.66 -10.73 -16.55
N ARG A 478 4.74 -10.72 -17.89
CA ARG A 478 5.75 -9.96 -18.63
C ARG A 478 5.12 -8.90 -19.50
N GLY A 479 5.86 -7.83 -19.76
CA GLY A 479 5.47 -6.78 -20.69
C GLY A 479 6.66 -5.98 -21.15
N ILE A 480 6.61 -5.46 -22.38
CA ILE A 480 7.62 -4.57 -22.93
C ILE A 480 6.94 -3.57 -23.86
N TRP A 481 7.21 -2.29 -23.66
CA TRP A 481 6.81 -1.23 -24.57
C TRP A 481 8.03 -0.67 -25.28
N ALA A 482 7.93 -0.44 -26.60
CA ALA A 482 8.92 0.29 -27.38
C ALA A 482 8.25 0.93 -28.62
N ASP A 483 8.50 2.22 -28.83
CA ASP A 483 8.09 2.98 -30.02
C ASP A 483 6.61 2.79 -30.41
N GLY A 484 5.72 2.90 -29.42
CA GLY A 484 4.27 2.77 -29.60
C GLY A 484 3.74 1.34 -29.49
N TRP A 485 4.60 0.32 -29.63
CA TRP A 485 4.20 -1.08 -29.56
C TRP A 485 4.37 -1.66 -28.16
N LYS A 486 3.47 -2.58 -27.78
CA LYS A 486 3.55 -3.33 -26.54
C LYS A 486 3.33 -4.82 -26.79
N ALA A 487 4.25 -5.65 -26.29
CA ALA A 487 4.02 -7.08 -26.14
C ALA A 487 3.77 -7.39 -24.65
N VAL A 488 2.85 -8.31 -24.36
CA VAL A 488 2.46 -8.66 -22.98
C VAL A 488 2.09 -10.14 -22.84
N THR A 489 2.36 -10.73 -21.67
CA THR A 489 1.88 -12.09 -21.33
C THR A 489 1.04 -12.08 -20.05
N ARG A 490 0.09 -13.01 -19.95
CA ARG A 490 -0.63 -13.32 -18.71
C ARG A 490 -0.20 -14.70 -18.20
N HIS A 491 0.83 -14.70 -17.36
CA HIS A 491 1.35 -15.92 -16.74
C HIS A 491 0.38 -16.65 -15.82
N THR A 492 0.36 -17.98 -15.93
CA THR A 492 -0.22 -18.89 -14.96
C THR A 492 0.91 -19.47 -14.11
N PRO A 493 0.97 -19.17 -12.80
CA PRO A 493 2.00 -19.73 -11.92
C PRO A 493 2.00 -21.25 -12.01
N GLY A 494 3.15 -21.85 -12.32
CA GLY A 494 3.15 -23.25 -12.76
C GLY A 494 3.89 -23.46 -14.06
N ASP A 495 3.49 -22.65 -15.04
CA ASP A 495 3.69 -22.98 -16.44
C ASP A 495 5.09 -22.58 -16.93
N PRO A 496 5.65 -23.28 -17.94
CA PRO A 496 6.93 -22.88 -18.50
C PRO A 496 6.83 -21.51 -19.22
N TYR A 497 7.66 -20.54 -18.84
CA TYR A 497 7.75 -19.24 -19.50
C TYR A 497 8.05 -19.31 -21.02
N ALA A 498 8.71 -20.39 -21.45
CA ALA A 498 9.10 -20.62 -22.84
C ALA A 498 7.92 -20.99 -23.75
N THR A 499 6.78 -21.41 -23.19
CA THR A 499 5.59 -21.81 -23.94
C THR A 499 4.44 -20.82 -23.81
N GLU A 500 4.66 -19.67 -23.18
CA GLU A 500 3.63 -18.65 -23.04
C GLU A 500 3.29 -17.99 -24.37
N GLU A 501 1.99 -17.74 -24.54
CA GLU A 501 1.47 -16.94 -25.63
C GLU A 501 1.63 -15.45 -25.30
N TRP A 502 2.32 -14.74 -26.17
CA TRP A 502 2.41 -13.29 -26.12
C TRP A 502 1.26 -12.68 -26.92
N GLU A 503 0.64 -11.66 -26.34
CA GLU A 503 -0.24 -10.73 -27.05
C GLU A 503 0.61 -9.55 -27.57
N LEU A 504 0.20 -8.94 -28.69
CA LEU A 504 0.88 -7.77 -29.28
C LEU A 504 -0.12 -6.66 -29.61
N TYR A 505 0.19 -5.43 -29.20
CA TYR A 505 -0.65 -4.25 -29.38
C TYR A 505 0.14 -3.06 -29.92
N HIS A 506 -0.51 -2.24 -30.76
CA HIS A 506 0.02 -0.92 -31.16
C HIS A 506 -0.74 0.16 -30.39
N LEU A 507 -0.20 0.59 -29.25
CA LEU A 507 -0.95 1.39 -28.26
C LEU A 507 -1.32 2.81 -28.72
N GLU A 508 -0.67 3.31 -29.77
CA GLU A 508 -1.02 4.59 -30.40
C GLU A 508 -2.34 4.51 -31.19
N GLU A 509 -2.71 3.30 -31.63
CA GLU A 509 -3.95 3.02 -32.36
C GLU A 509 -4.96 2.23 -31.51
N ASP A 510 -4.48 1.46 -30.52
CA ASP A 510 -5.27 0.62 -29.62
C ASP A 510 -4.95 0.94 -28.16
N PHE A 511 -5.59 1.99 -27.64
CA PHE A 511 -5.40 2.44 -26.26
C PHE A 511 -5.74 1.34 -25.23
N SER A 512 -6.71 0.47 -25.51
CA SER A 512 -7.30 -0.46 -24.54
C SER A 512 -6.78 -1.89 -24.63
N GLU A 513 -5.86 -2.16 -25.54
CA GLU A 513 -5.30 -3.51 -25.80
C GLU A 513 -6.41 -4.50 -26.24
N SER A 514 -7.31 -4.05 -27.10
CA SER A 514 -8.47 -4.81 -27.58
C SER A 514 -8.18 -5.69 -28.80
N ASN A 515 -7.20 -5.33 -29.65
CA ASN A 515 -6.92 -6.03 -30.90
C ASN A 515 -5.53 -6.67 -30.90
N ASP A 516 -5.47 -7.98 -30.60
CA ASP A 516 -4.20 -8.72 -30.57
C ASP A 516 -3.65 -8.95 -32.00
N LEU A 517 -2.50 -8.35 -32.27
CA LEU A 517 -1.79 -8.38 -33.54
C LEU A 517 -0.72 -9.49 -33.61
N ALA A 518 -0.55 -10.31 -32.57
CA ALA A 518 0.53 -11.31 -32.49
C ALA A 518 0.57 -12.24 -33.71
N ALA A 519 -0.60 -12.70 -34.17
CA ALA A 519 -0.72 -13.59 -35.33
C ALA A 519 -0.42 -12.87 -36.67
N SER A 520 -0.74 -11.59 -36.79
CA SER A 520 -0.54 -10.81 -38.01
C SER A 520 0.84 -10.15 -38.10
N GLU A 521 1.49 -9.89 -36.97
CA GLU A 521 2.78 -9.19 -36.85
C GLU A 521 3.84 -10.02 -36.10
N PRO A 522 4.10 -11.29 -36.51
CA PRO A 522 4.97 -12.20 -35.75
C PRO A 522 6.43 -11.76 -35.69
N GLU A 523 6.92 -11.05 -36.72
CA GLU A 523 8.29 -10.52 -36.73
C GLU A 523 8.47 -9.42 -35.68
N ARG A 524 7.46 -8.55 -35.54
CA ARG A 524 7.42 -7.48 -34.53
C ARG A 524 7.39 -8.06 -33.13
N LEU A 525 6.53 -9.06 -32.93
CA LEU A 525 6.45 -9.75 -31.65
C LEU A 525 7.79 -10.38 -31.28
N ALA A 526 8.44 -11.07 -32.21
CA ALA A 526 9.75 -11.67 -31.96
C ALA A 526 10.85 -10.64 -31.66
N GLU A 527 10.75 -9.41 -32.20
CA GLU A 527 11.64 -8.30 -31.86
C GLU A 527 11.42 -7.83 -30.41
N LEU A 528 10.17 -7.61 -30.02
CA LEU A 528 9.82 -7.19 -28.66
C LEU A 528 10.13 -8.26 -27.61
N ASP A 529 9.89 -9.55 -27.90
CA ASP A 529 10.29 -10.65 -27.00
C ASP A 529 11.81 -10.63 -26.75
N ARG A 530 12.63 -10.52 -27.81
CA ARG A 530 14.09 -10.37 -27.65
C ARG A 530 14.46 -9.13 -26.83
N LEU A 531 13.78 -8.01 -27.06
CA LEU A 531 14.01 -6.77 -26.32
C LEU A 531 13.64 -6.92 -24.84
N PHE A 532 12.54 -7.61 -24.52
CA PHE A 532 12.17 -7.92 -23.15
C PHE A 532 13.30 -8.65 -22.43
N TRP A 533 13.84 -9.72 -23.02
CA TRP A 533 14.93 -10.48 -22.38
C TRP A 533 16.21 -9.65 -22.22
N HIS A 534 16.52 -8.77 -23.17
CA HIS A 534 17.64 -7.85 -23.04
C HIS A 534 17.45 -6.88 -21.86
N GLU A 535 16.29 -6.25 -21.75
CA GLU A 535 15.96 -5.35 -20.64
C GLU A 535 15.88 -6.10 -19.30
N ALA A 536 15.38 -7.34 -19.30
CA ALA A 536 15.29 -8.20 -18.14
C ALA A 536 16.68 -8.52 -17.55
N GLU A 537 17.64 -8.88 -18.41
CA GLU A 537 19.03 -9.08 -18.01
C GLU A 537 19.67 -7.78 -17.50
N ALA A 538 19.47 -6.67 -18.22
CA ALA A 538 20.05 -5.37 -17.88
C ALA A 538 19.55 -4.81 -16.53
N ASN A 539 18.36 -5.23 -16.08
CA ASN A 539 17.71 -4.71 -14.88
C ASN A 539 17.56 -5.73 -13.73
N ASP A 540 18.27 -6.87 -13.77
CA ASP A 540 18.27 -7.91 -12.71
C ASP A 540 16.89 -8.56 -12.47
N VAL A 541 16.10 -8.69 -13.55
CA VAL A 541 14.78 -9.37 -13.53
C VAL A 541 14.93 -10.89 -13.52
N LEU A 542 16.11 -11.41 -13.89
CA LEU A 542 16.36 -12.85 -13.95
C LEU A 542 16.96 -13.39 -12.65
N PRO A 543 16.62 -14.64 -12.26
CA PRO A 543 15.62 -15.50 -12.89
C PRO A 543 14.19 -14.98 -12.66
N LEU A 544 13.26 -15.38 -13.53
CA LEU A 544 11.83 -15.16 -13.31
C LEU A 544 11.34 -16.06 -12.17
N ASP A 545 10.43 -15.53 -11.35
CA ASP A 545 9.89 -16.21 -10.18
C ASP A 545 8.40 -15.83 -10.03
N ASP A 546 7.54 -16.84 -10.07
CA ASP A 546 6.07 -16.71 -10.10
C ASP A 546 5.42 -16.88 -8.73
N ARG A 547 6.22 -17.06 -7.66
CA ARG A 547 5.69 -17.18 -6.29
C ARG A 547 5.12 -15.85 -5.82
N TYR A 548 3.99 -15.92 -5.11
CA TYR A 548 3.30 -14.75 -4.56
C TYR A 548 2.90 -14.98 -3.10
N MET A 549 1.75 -15.62 -2.84
CA MET A 549 1.25 -15.85 -1.48
C MET A 549 2.16 -16.76 -0.67
N GLU A 550 2.85 -17.68 -1.32
CA GLU A 550 3.80 -18.61 -0.70
C GLU A 550 4.95 -17.87 0.00
N LEU A 551 5.40 -16.75 -0.56
CA LEU A 551 6.46 -15.94 0.03
C LEU A 551 5.99 -15.22 1.29
N PHE A 552 4.74 -14.75 1.29
CA PHE A 552 4.17 -14.15 2.49
C PHE A 552 3.94 -15.17 3.60
N TRP A 553 3.30 -16.30 3.27
CA TRP A 553 3.01 -17.36 4.25
C TRP A 553 4.28 -17.97 4.85
N SER A 554 5.39 -17.95 4.11
CA SER A 554 6.67 -18.44 4.62
C SER A 554 7.55 -17.38 5.28
N TYR A 555 7.16 -16.10 5.25
CA TYR A 555 8.01 -15.01 5.72
C TYR A 555 8.35 -15.09 7.20
N SER A 556 7.33 -15.31 8.04
CA SER A 556 7.50 -15.36 9.50
C SER A 556 8.30 -16.60 9.96
N MET A 557 8.49 -17.57 9.06
CA MET A 557 9.28 -18.77 9.28
C MET A 557 10.71 -18.69 8.71
N ASP A 558 11.10 -17.55 8.12
CA ASP A 558 12.45 -17.39 7.59
C ASP A 558 13.46 -17.35 8.74
N GLU A 559 14.28 -18.39 8.87
CA GLU A 559 15.31 -18.51 9.91
C GLU A 559 16.39 -17.42 9.81
N ARG A 560 16.47 -16.71 8.68
CA ARG A 560 17.34 -15.54 8.49
C ARG A 560 16.78 -14.29 9.18
N SER A 561 15.51 -14.27 9.56
CA SER A 561 14.90 -13.17 10.30
C SER A 561 15.51 -13.08 11.70
N PRO A 562 15.93 -11.90 12.18
CA PRO A 562 16.39 -11.71 13.56
C PRO A 562 15.27 -11.92 14.61
N LEU A 563 14.03 -12.05 14.14
CA LEU A 563 12.84 -12.25 14.95
C LEU A 563 12.41 -13.73 15.04
N TYR A 564 13.01 -14.63 14.24
CA TYR A 564 12.71 -16.06 14.29
C TYR A 564 13.18 -16.67 15.63
N ARG A 565 12.22 -17.00 16.51
CA ARG A 565 12.47 -17.51 17.86
C ARG A 565 11.37 -18.48 18.29
N ARG A 566 11.75 -19.59 18.95
CA ARG A 566 10.79 -20.57 19.52
C ARG A 566 10.25 -20.20 20.89
N ARG A 567 10.88 -19.21 21.53
CA ARG A 567 10.43 -18.61 22.78
C ARG A 567 10.58 -17.10 22.64
N VAL A 568 9.49 -16.38 22.87
CA VAL A 568 9.50 -14.91 22.86
C VAL A 568 8.93 -14.43 24.18
N ASP A 569 9.73 -13.66 24.92
CA ASP A 569 9.33 -13.04 26.18
C ASP A 569 9.05 -11.55 25.94
N TYR A 570 7.85 -11.11 26.28
CA TYR A 570 7.42 -9.71 26.29
C TYR A 570 7.34 -9.20 27.73
N TYR A 571 7.86 -7.99 27.97
CA TYR A 571 7.94 -7.37 29.29
C TYR A 571 7.24 -6.00 29.27
N PRO A 572 6.00 -5.90 29.77
CA PRO A 572 5.31 -4.63 29.91
C PRO A 572 6.01 -3.64 30.86
N PRO A 573 5.89 -2.32 30.63
CA PRO A 573 5.24 -1.69 29.49
C PRO A 573 6.04 -1.90 28.20
N LEU A 574 5.32 -2.20 27.12
CA LEU A 574 5.87 -2.47 25.79
C LEU A 574 5.09 -1.63 24.76
N SER A 575 5.79 -1.09 23.76
CA SER A 575 5.13 -0.48 22.60
C SER A 575 4.37 -1.52 21.80
N HIS A 576 3.47 -1.07 20.93
CA HIS A 576 2.80 -1.94 19.98
C HIS A 576 3.81 -2.81 19.21
N VAL A 577 3.48 -4.09 19.03
CA VAL A 577 4.29 -5.04 18.27
C VAL A 577 3.66 -5.20 16.89
N GLU A 578 4.20 -4.44 15.92
CA GLU A 578 3.87 -4.56 14.50
C GLU A 578 3.76 -6.02 14.06
N ARG A 579 2.78 -6.32 13.20
CA ARG A 579 2.50 -7.68 12.71
C ARG A 579 3.74 -8.45 12.25
N ALA A 580 4.68 -7.79 11.58
CA ALA A 580 5.88 -8.45 11.07
C ALA A 580 6.90 -8.85 12.17
N ALA A 581 6.69 -8.37 13.40
CA ALA A 581 7.50 -8.64 14.57
C ALA A 581 6.78 -9.45 15.66
N THR A 582 5.55 -9.89 15.40
CA THR A 582 4.79 -10.79 16.28
C THR A 582 5.38 -12.22 16.24
N PRO A 583 5.07 -13.08 17.23
CA PRO A 583 5.57 -14.45 17.22
C PRO A 583 4.87 -15.26 16.10
N PRO A 584 5.58 -16.11 15.35
CA PRO A 584 5.02 -16.89 14.24
C PRO A 584 4.18 -18.08 14.74
N ILE A 585 2.98 -17.79 15.24
CA ILE A 585 2.06 -18.77 15.84
C ILE A 585 1.17 -19.47 14.83
N GLU A 586 1.11 -19.02 13.58
CA GLU A 586 0.12 -19.42 12.57
C GLU A 586 0.30 -20.86 12.04
N HIS A 587 1.49 -21.44 12.26
CA HIS A 587 1.90 -22.71 11.66
C HIS A 587 2.36 -23.76 12.68
N CYS A 588 2.09 -23.56 13.97
CA CYS A 588 2.51 -24.50 15.00
C CYS A 588 1.56 -24.54 16.20
N SER A 589 1.66 -25.60 16.99
CA SER A 589 1.14 -25.58 18.36
C SER A 589 1.91 -24.55 19.18
N TYR A 590 1.24 -23.84 20.08
CA TYR A 590 1.88 -22.83 20.91
C TYR A 590 1.27 -22.75 22.31
N LYS A 591 2.00 -22.11 23.21
CA LYS A 591 1.52 -21.78 24.55
C LYS A 591 1.81 -20.32 24.86
N ILE A 592 0.83 -19.66 25.47
CA ILE A 592 0.96 -18.32 26.05
C ILE A 592 1.00 -18.47 27.57
N GLU A 593 2.03 -17.92 28.21
CA GLU A 593 2.16 -17.85 29.67
C GLU A 593 2.34 -16.40 30.12
N ALA A 594 1.46 -15.93 31.00
CA ALA A 594 1.51 -14.59 31.58
C ALA A 594 1.71 -14.69 33.09
N VAL A 595 2.74 -14.03 33.62
CA VAL A 595 2.96 -13.92 35.08
C VAL A 595 2.36 -12.60 35.55
N ALA A 596 1.28 -12.68 36.31
CA ALA A 596 0.54 -11.53 36.81
C ALA A 596 0.52 -11.50 38.34
N SER A 597 0.43 -10.30 38.92
CA SER A 597 0.30 -10.07 40.36
C SER A 597 -0.58 -8.86 40.67
N GLY A 598 -1.12 -8.78 41.89
CA GLY A 598 -2.02 -7.71 42.30
C GLY A 598 -3.42 -7.82 41.70
N GLU A 599 -3.99 -6.70 41.25
CA GLU A 599 -5.36 -6.63 40.69
C GLU A 599 -5.41 -7.23 39.28
N MET A 600 -5.77 -8.51 39.18
CA MET A 600 -5.84 -9.24 37.91
C MET A 600 -7.15 -8.93 37.17
N GLU A 601 -7.21 -7.74 36.57
CA GLU A 601 -8.31 -7.26 35.71
C GLU A 601 -7.68 -6.52 34.49
N GLY A 602 -8.18 -6.77 33.28
CA GLY A 602 -7.68 -6.15 32.04
C GLY A 602 -7.07 -7.13 31.03
N VAL A 603 -6.65 -6.61 29.88
CA VAL A 603 -6.07 -7.40 28.78
C VAL A 603 -4.67 -7.89 29.14
N ILE A 604 -4.39 -9.16 28.83
CA ILE A 604 -3.05 -9.74 28.95
C ILE A 604 -2.31 -9.62 27.62
N VAL A 605 -2.95 -10.06 26.53
CA VAL A 605 -2.42 -9.95 25.17
C VAL A 605 -3.58 -9.92 24.17
N ALA A 606 -3.50 -9.03 23.19
CA ALA A 606 -4.43 -8.94 22.07
C ALA A 606 -3.61 -8.94 20.76
N TYR A 607 -3.93 -9.82 19.82
CA TYR A 607 -3.29 -9.87 18.51
C TYR A 607 -4.37 -9.84 17.42
N GLY A 608 -4.46 -8.71 16.74
CA GLY A 608 -5.34 -8.50 15.61
C GLY A 608 -6.30 -7.34 15.81
N HIS A 609 -7.49 -7.44 15.21
CA HIS A 609 -8.47 -6.36 15.13
C HIS A 609 -9.91 -6.94 15.01
N PRO A 610 -10.99 -6.13 14.89
CA PRO A 610 -12.37 -6.62 15.01
C PRO A 610 -12.79 -7.71 14.02
N THR A 611 -12.11 -7.86 12.87
CA THR A 611 -12.46 -8.87 11.85
C THR A 611 -11.64 -10.16 11.93
N SER A 612 -10.50 -10.16 12.64
CA SER A 612 -9.70 -11.35 12.88
C SER A 612 -8.65 -11.15 13.97
N GLY A 613 -8.37 -12.21 14.74
CA GLY A 613 -7.38 -12.15 15.82
C GLY A 613 -7.80 -12.94 17.05
N PHE A 614 -7.03 -12.82 18.11
CA PHE A 614 -7.43 -13.31 19.44
C PHE A 614 -7.11 -12.31 20.55
N VAL A 615 -7.82 -12.45 21.67
CA VAL A 615 -7.50 -11.74 22.90
C VAL A 615 -7.61 -12.65 24.12
N LEU A 616 -6.62 -12.55 25.00
CA LEU A 616 -6.57 -13.18 26.32
C LEU A 616 -6.66 -12.08 27.37
N TYR A 617 -7.65 -12.13 28.25
CA TYR A 617 -7.90 -11.06 29.22
C TYR A 617 -8.52 -11.58 30.52
N MET A 618 -8.34 -10.81 31.59
CA MET A 618 -8.99 -11.02 32.88
C MET A 618 -10.19 -10.10 33.02
N LYS A 619 -11.34 -10.67 33.40
CA LYS A 619 -12.54 -9.91 33.74
C LYS A 619 -13.43 -10.66 34.72
N ASP A 620 -13.89 -9.97 35.76
CA ASP A 620 -14.83 -10.50 36.76
C ASP A 620 -14.29 -11.79 37.43
N GLY A 621 -12.98 -11.84 37.74
CA GLY A 621 -12.32 -12.99 38.37
C GLY A 621 -12.19 -14.23 37.46
N ARG A 622 -12.35 -14.05 36.15
CA ARG A 622 -12.24 -15.11 35.14
C ARG A 622 -11.19 -14.75 34.10
N LEU A 623 -10.46 -15.77 33.65
CA LEU A 623 -9.59 -15.68 32.48
C LEU A 623 -10.42 -16.01 31.25
N HIS A 624 -10.42 -15.14 30.26
CA HIS A 624 -11.17 -15.26 29.01
C HIS A 624 -10.22 -15.35 27.83
N TYR A 625 -10.57 -16.19 26.86
CA TYR A 625 -9.96 -16.24 25.55
C TYR A 625 -11.03 -16.10 24.48
N GLU A 626 -10.84 -15.16 23.56
CA GLU A 626 -11.71 -14.93 22.41
C GLU A 626 -10.89 -15.01 21.13
N TYR A 627 -11.45 -15.65 20.09
CA TYR A 627 -10.81 -15.82 18.79
C TYR A 627 -11.81 -15.56 17.67
N ASN A 628 -11.45 -14.66 16.77
CA ASN A 628 -12.18 -14.35 15.55
C ASN A 628 -11.39 -14.86 14.33
N ALA A 629 -12.02 -15.73 13.54
CA ALA A 629 -11.46 -16.34 12.33
C ALA A 629 -12.33 -16.08 11.09
N ALA A 630 -12.74 -14.82 10.88
CA ALA A 630 -13.61 -14.43 9.79
C ALA A 630 -14.97 -15.16 9.85
N GLY A 631 -15.62 -15.08 11.01
CA GLY A 631 -16.87 -15.78 11.32
C GLY A 631 -17.31 -15.55 12.77
N PRO A 632 -18.15 -16.43 13.34
CA PRO A 632 -18.54 -16.34 14.74
C PRO A 632 -17.33 -16.39 15.68
N VAL A 633 -17.32 -15.52 16.70
CA VAL A 633 -16.26 -15.47 17.70
C VAL A 633 -16.34 -16.69 18.61
N ILE A 634 -15.26 -17.46 18.69
CA ILE A 634 -15.08 -18.52 19.68
C ILE A 634 -14.68 -17.87 20.99
N ALA A 635 -15.39 -18.20 22.07
CA ALA A 635 -15.17 -17.55 23.36
C ALA A 635 -15.27 -18.54 24.52
N HIS A 636 -14.21 -18.63 25.33
CA HIS A 636 -14.14 -19.52 26.48
C HIS A 636 -13.60 -18.78 27.70
N SER A 637 -14.00 -19.24 28.90
CA SER A 637 -13.47 -18.69 30.14
C SER A 637 -13.39 -19.72 31.25
N ILE A 638 -12.44 -19.54 32.17
CA ILE A 638 -12.29 -20.31 33.40
C ILE A 638 -12.27 -19.39 34.61
N SER A 639 -12.67 -19.92 35.77
CA SER A 639 -12.46 -19.21 37.04
C SER A 639 -10.99 -19.23 37.40
N VAL A 640 -10.49 -18.13 37.97
CA VAL A 640 -9.10 -18.02 38.41
C VAL A 640 -9.01 -18.25 39.93
N PRO A 641 -8.17 -19.17 40.42
CA PRO A 641 -8.00 -19.39 41.85
C PRO A 641 -7.22 -18.26 42.52
N ASP A 642 -7.33 -18.14 43.84
CA ASP A 642 -6.52 -17.22 44.62
C ASP A 642 -5.02 -17.53 44.46
N GLY A 643 -4.20 -16.49 44.20
CA GLY A 643 -2.75 -16.61 44.11
C GLY A 643 -2.10 -15.29 43.69
N ASP A 644 -0.93 -14.97 44.24
CA ASP A 644 -0.20 -13.74 43.92
C ASP A 644 1.32 -13.92 44.19
N PRO A 645 2.19 -13.97 43.15
CA PRO A 645 1.87 -13.93 41.73
C PRO A 645 1.21 -15.23 41.24
N LEU A 646 0.51 -15.15 40.11
CA LEU A 646 -0.12 -16.29 39.44
C LEU A 646 0.30 -16.34 37.96
N THR A 647 0.43 -17.57 37.43
CA THR A 647 0.64 -17.79 36.00
C THR A 647 -0.71 -18.03 35.32
N LEU A 648 -1.10 -17.16 34.41
CA LEU A 648 -2.28 -17.29 33.55
C LEU A 648 -1.82 -17.75 32.16
N GLY A 649 -2.62 -18.54 31.44
CA GLY A 649 -2.16 -19.01 30.14
C GLY A 649 -3.19 -19.63 29.24
N PHE A 650 -2.74 -19.93 28.03
CA PHE A 650 -3.50 -20.57 26.98
C PHE A 650 -2.60 -21.58 26.26
N ASP A 651 -3.01 -22.85 26.25
CA ASP A 651 -2.39 -23.93 25.48
C ASP A 651 -3.15 -24.10 24.17
N PHE A 652 -2.45 -24.23 23.04
CA PHE A 652 -3.02 -24.50 21.73
C PHE A 652 -2.28 -25.63 21.01
N ASP A 653 -3.02 -26.66 20.59
CA ASP A 653 -2.54 -27.72 19.72
C ASP A 653 -3.09 -27.52 18.31
N LEU A 654 -2.20 -27.35 17.33
CA LEU A 654 -2.57 -27.39 15.92
C LEU A 654 -2.90 -28.84 15.52
N VAL A 655 -4.05 -29.05 14.89
CA VAL A 655 -4.53 -30.36 14.44
C VAL A 655 -4.72 -30.33 12.92
N GLY A 656 -3.89 -31.10 12.21
CA GLY A 656 -3.81 -30.99 10.75
C GLY A 656 -3.27 -29.63 10.33
N GLU A 657 -3.74 -29.09 9.21
CA GLU A 657 -3.21 -27.83 8.65
C GLU A 657 -4.04 -26.60 9.03
N ARG A 658 -5.33 -26.74 9.37
CA ARG A 658 -6.28 -25.61 9.51
C ARG A 658 -7.30 -25.73 10.66
N ALA A 659 -7.07 -26.64 11.60
CA ALA A 659 -7.92 -26.82 12.78
C ALA A 659 -7.04 -26.94 14.03
N GLY A 660 -7.65 -26.89 15.22
CA GLY A 660 -6.89 -27.04 16.45
C GLY A 660 -7.77 -27.30 17.65
N ARG A 661 -7.14 -27.38 18.81
CA ARG A 661 -7.83 -27.37 20.11
C ARG A 661 -7.05 -26.48 21.07
N GLY A 662 -7.74 -25.83 21.99
CA GLY A 662 -7.11 -24.97 22.99
C GLY A 662 -7.69 -25.15 24.38
N ARG A 663 -6.98 -24.62 25.37
CA ARG A 663 -7.38 -24.67 26.78
C ARG A 663 -6.77 -23.53 27.57
N LEU A 664 -7.56 -22.94 28.45
CA LEU A 664 -7.11 -21.93 29.42
C LEU A 664 -6.47 -22.57 30.66
N THR A 665 -5.49 -21.90 31.25
CA THR A 665 -4.78 -22.34 32.46
C THR A 665 -4.60 -21.17 33.45
N ALA A 666 -4.66 -21.47 34.75
CA ALA A 666 -4.46 -20.50 35.83
C ALA A 666 -3.82 -21.17 37.06
N GLY A 667 -2.53 -20.94 37.29
CA GLY A 667 -1.73 -21.69 38.25
C GLY A 667 -1.73 -23.18 37.92
N ASP A 668 -2.10 -24.02 38.90
CA ASP A 668 -2.28 -25.46 38.71
C ASP A 668 -3.66 -25.83 38.12
N HIS A 669 -4.59 -24.87 38.02
CA HIS A 669 -5.91 -25.11 37.43
C HIS A 669 -5.82 -25.16 35.90
N GLN A 670 -6.36 -26.24 35.33
CA GLN A 670 -6.45 -26.43 33.88
C GLN A 670 -7.93 -26.52 33.49
N GLY A 671 -8.33 -25.75 32.49
CA GLY A 671 -9.68 -25.82 31.91
C GLY A 671 -9.94 -27.09 31.11
N GLU A 672 -11.08 -27.16 30.44
CA GLU A 672 -11.34 -28.19 29.43
C GLU A 672 -10.75 -27.78 28.07
N TRP A 673 -10.41 -28.78 27.26
CA TRP A 673 -10.06 -28.54 25.86
C TRP A 673 -11.32 -28.21 25.06
N PHE A 674 -11.21 -27.26 24.14
CA PHE A 674 -12.24 -26.89 23.20
C PHE A 674 -11.66 -26.79 21.78
N ASP A 675 -12.49 -27.06 20.78
CA ASP A 675 -12.05 -27.20 19.40
C ASP A 675 -12.13 -25.88 18.62
N PHE A 676 -11.22 -25.74 17.66
CA PHE A 676 -11.20 -24.71 16.64
C PHE A 676 -11.42 -25.37 15.29
N ASP A 677 -12.62 -25.17 14.73
CA ASP A 677 -12.97 -25.69 13.41
C ASP A 677 -12.20 -25.00 12.26
N ARG A 678 -11.65 -23.80 12.55
CA ARG A 678 -10.85 -23.02 11.62
C ARG A 678 -9.73 -22.31 12.35
N VAL A 679 -8.51 -22.48 11.85
CA VAL A 679 -7.32 -21.72 12.23
C VAL A 679 -6.84 -20.97 10.99
N LEU A 680 -6.57 -19.68 11.17
CA LEU A 680 -6.09 -18.82 10.09
C LEU A 680 -4.60 -19.08 9.80
N ILE A 681 -4.26 -19.24 8.51
CA ILE A 681 -2.89 -19.24 7.95
C ILE A 681 -2.22 -17.89 8.22
N TRP A 682 -3.04 -16.82 8.19
CA TRP A 682 -2.62 -15.48 8.51
C TRP A 682 -3.62 -14.89 9.50
N ILE A 683 -3.19 -14.66 10.74
CA ILE A 683 -4.12 -14.37 11.84
C ILE A 683 -4.70 -12.95 11.79
N SER A 684 -3.87 -11.96 11.44
CA SER A 684 -4.31 -10.58 11.28
C SER A 684 -3.37 -9.76 10.40
N LEU A 685 -3.90 -8.66 9.87
CA LEU A 685 -3.12 -7.61 9.23
C LEU A 685 -2.64 -6.55 10.22
N ALA A 686 -3.25 -6.47 11.40
CA ALA A 686 -2.80 -5.64 12.52
C ALA A 686 -1.81 -6.41 13.41
N GLY A 687 -0.98 -5.68 14.17
CA GLY A 687 -0.06 -6.23 15.14
C GLY A 687 -0.70 -6.65 16.46
N MET A 688 0.14 -6.69 17.50
CA MET A 688 -0.18 -7.24 18.82
C MET A 688 0.16 -6.25 19.93
N ASP A 689 -0.73 -6.14 20.90
CA ASP A 689 -0.53 -5.43 22.16
C ASP A 689 -0.39 -6.39 23.35
N VAL A 690 0.39 -5.98 24.35
CA VAL A 690 0.57 -6.71 25.61
C VAL A 690 0.18 -5.80 26.76
N GLY A 691 -0.78 -6.23 27.58
CA GLY A 691 -1.33 -5.47 28.70
C GLY A 691 -2.47 -4.51 28.35
N ARG A 692 -2.90 -4.46 27.08
CA ARG A 692 -3.97 -3.59 26.55
C ARG A 692 -4.47 -4.09 25.18
N ASP A 693 -5.54 -3.51 24.66
CA ASP A 693 -6.08 -3.71 23.31
C ASP A 693 -6.38 -2.34 22.67
N GLU A 694 -5.37 -1.69 22.07
CA GLU A 694 -5.43 -0.27 21.65
C GLU A 694 -5.86 -0.09 20.19
N TYR A 695 -5.44 -0.99 19.28
CA TYR A 695 -5.54 -0.81 17.82
C TYR A 695 -6.76 -1.50 17.20
N GLY A 696 -7.95 -1.14 17.68
CA GLY A 696 -9.23 -1.68 17.22
C GLY A 696 -9.60 -2.97 17.95
N PRO A 697 -10.45 -2.91 19.00
CA PRO A 697 -10.60 -4.02 19.91
C PRO A 697 -11.26 -5.25 19.28
N ILE A 698 -10.69 -6.41 19.55
CA ILE A 698 -11.17 -7.70 19.03
C ILE A 698 -12.48 -8.10 19.74
N SER A 699 -12.61 -7.73 21.02
CA SER A 699 -13.77 -8.07 21.84
C SER A 699 -14.67 -6.87 22.10
N THR A 700 -15.98 -7.10 22.03
CA THR A 700 -17.00 -6.14 22.47
C THR A 700 -17.37 -6.31 23.95
N ARG A 701 -16.71 -7.21 24.68
CA ARG A 701 -17.04 -7.54 26.08
C ARG A 701 -16.38 -6.64 27.12
N TYR A 702 -15.51 -5.73 26.70
CA TYR A 702 -14.91 -4.69 27.54
C TYR A 702 -14.74 -3.41 26.72
N GLU A 703 -14.46 -2.31 27.41
CA GLU A 703 -14.17 -1.03 26.78
C GLU A 703 -12.66 -0.88 26.58
N ALA A 704 -12.21 -0.78 25.32
CA ALA A 704 -10.81 -0.59 24.98
C ALA A 704 -10.26 0.73 25.57
N PRO A 705 -8.99 0.78 26.04
CA PRO A 705 -7.94 -0.21 25.78
C PRO A 705 -7.86 -1.30 26.85
N PHE A 706 -8.80 -1.31 27.79
CA PHE A 706 -8.91 -2.23 28.93
C PHE A 706 -7.55 -2.62 29.54
N PRO A 707 -6.75 -1.63 30.00
CA PRO A 707 -5.38 -1.88 30.45
C PRO A 707 -5.37 -2.78 31.68
N PHE A 708 -4.35 -3.64 31.76
CA PHE A 708 -4.14 -4.51 32.92
C PHE A 708 -3.88 -3.68 34.19
N GLN A 709 -4.71 -3.84 35.22
CA GLN A 709 -4.69 -3.01 36.44
C GLN A 709 -3.59 -3.40 37.43
N GLY A 710 -3.21 -4.68 37.43
CA GLY A 710 -2.14 -5.22 38.25
C GLY A 710 -0.75 -5.10 37.62
N GLU A 711 0.19 -5.90 38.12
CA GLU A 711 1.52 -6.02 37.53
C GLU A 711 1.56 -7.22 36.58
N LEU A 712 1.63 -6.96 35.27
CA LEU A 712 1.90 -7.98 34.25
C LEU A 712 3.42 -8.07 34.03
N ARG A 713 4.08 -9.00 34.74
CA ARG A 713 5.56 -9.07 34.78
C ARG A 713 6.18 -9.56 33.48
N ARG A 714 5.52 -10.51 32.82
CA ARG A 714 6.02 -11.15 31.60
C ARG A 714 4.88 -11.88 30.89
N VAL A 715 4.85 -11.79 29.56
CA VAL A 715 4.06 -12.67 28.69
C VAL A 715 5.01 -13.42 27.78
N THR A 716 4.98 -14.75 27.83
CA THR A 716 5.86 -15.63 27.07
C THR A 716 5.05 -16.43 26.05
N PHE A 717 5.46 -16.37 24.80
CA PHE A 717 5.03 -17.31 23.77
C PHE A 717 6.05 -18.44 23.66
N HIS A 718 5.57 -19.68 23.75
CA HIS A 718 6.32 -20.90 23.49
C HIS A 718 5.79 -21.53 22.21
N LEU A 719 6.64 -21.69 21.20
CA LEU A 719 6.26 -22.28 19.92
C LEU A 719 6.75 -23.72 19.85
N GLY A 720 5.88 -24.61 19.38
CA GLY A 720 6.19 -26.02 19.16
C GLY A 720 7.34 -26.20 18.18
N SER A 721 8.06 -27.33 18.28
CA SER A 721 9.16 -27.65 17.36
C SER A 721 8.68 -28.06 15.98
N GLU A 722 7.49 -28.66 15.89
CA GLU A 722 6.85 -29.03 14.63
C GLU A 722 6.19 -27.78 14.02
N ILE A 723 6.62 -27.41 12.81
CA ILE A 723 5.99 -26.37 11.99
C ILE A 723 5.28 -27.08 10.85
N ASN A 724 3.98 -26.87 10.73
CA ASN A 724 3.22 -27.18 9.53
C ASN A 724 3.46 -26.06 8.53
N ALA A 725 4.62 -26.10 7.87
CA ALA A 725 4.92 -25.13 6.84
C ALA A 725 3.82 -25.21 5.77
N PRO A 726 3.29 -24.08 5.26
CA PRO A 726 2.59 -24.09 3.99
C PRO A 726 3.56 -24.71 3.00
N ARG A 727 3.18 -25.86 2.45
CA ARG A 727 4.04 -26.70 1.62
C ARG A 727 4.74 -25.83 0.58
N ARG A 728 6.06 -25.95 0.47
CA ARG A 728 6.78 -25.28 -0.62
C ARG A 728 6.35 -25.95 -1.90
N ARG A 729 6.25 -25.20 -2.99
CA ARG A 729 5.89 -25.77 -4.30
C ARG A 729 6.85 -26.89 -4.74
N ASP A 730 8.09 -26.89 -4.25
CA ASP A 730 9.07 -27.97 -4.45
C ASP A 730 8.71 -29.30 -3.75
N ASP A 731 7.68 -29.29 -2.87
CA ASP A 731 7.14 -30.48 -2.20
C ASP A 731 6.00 -31.15 -3.01
N TYR A 732 5.71 -30.68 -4.23
CA TYR A 732 4.68 -31.21 -5.14
C TYR A 732 5.24 -31.75 -6.46
#